data_AF-A0A0D3GF02-F1
#
_entry.id   AF-A0A0D3GF02-F1
#
_cell.length_a   1.000
_cell.length_b   1.000
_cell.length_c   1.000
_cell.angle_alpha   90.00
_cell.angle_beta   90.00
_cell.angle_gamma   90.00
#
_symmetry.space_group_name_H-M   'P 1'
#
loop_
_entity.id
_entity.type
_entity.pdbx_description
1 polymer ?
#
loop_
_entity_poly.entity_id
_entity_poly.type
_entity_poly.pdbx_seq_one_letter_code
_entity_poly.pdbx_strand_id
1 'polypeptide(L)'
;MAPAAAVSAAAPAGAGETRRLAGEVARVLDECRASLAIIMRLPDDAEVSDEIWDEVIDGMKVRVQDRIPGIRAFAVRALSRFASDGEDSDIVDLFLETFEKEQNVVSDIILVTLPILNVGLRYYFISLGIAPYVKEVRKAIILSLPPSNATLETVIESTLDVSESVRRAAYCVLSTKFPLQSLSIKQRTSLLHRGLSDRSASVNSECLKMLKDEWLMKYCSGDVITLLRFLDVETYEEVGETVMGVLMKDGSVRVQDGQTIRQYFTANTEDEAEKVSNIQLMDAEVALYWKIMCKHLQAEAQIKGSEAATTTGTEAAVYASEASDKNDLLDGVLPSTISDYVDLVKAHLSAGPNYHFASRQLLLLGEMLDFSDTMNRKIASSFLHELLTRPLEHEVDEDGNKMAIGDGVSLGGDKEWAKAVAELAKRVHASVGEFEMVVATVVEELARPCRERTADFMHWMHCLAVTGLLLENASSLQSLQGKAIEPLELLQSLLLPATKQNHDDVQRVALRCLCLFGLLENRPNAELVKQLRLSFINGPDLVSAMACKALIDLVTWHGPQEIDQTIGIESSDATNEKSQFTTVDVSNMNDDDLNIGVLDILFSGFLKDDWEFNLEGDNHDNVPTILGEGFAKILLLSENYARISADLHPVILARLRCVSSAFVPVMRAMWPGLYGNVGGSAHAVSKRRKYAAQAARFMVQMVQTPLFSTETTEQASSSPESQSTKPDMSNNFDISEEGLAIRIAVEVANCPDKKTAAAKAYCLALCKVAVLLRFRQSEQKAIKCMRGLINALAASASSDKDLMKELSQMASRLRSLDEHPEEELPQDEAEEIFKKLGLDAGFRLETNSVVPPTPAPRSVRPPPSRRRARRSPSSSDDSDIDGQEDNLHATSVSRVATTPVVMTAARSQRASKTAAMSKMSAKPTVAASSDDESDDQSGVTSGDDSSDEDSS
;
A
#
# COMPACT_ATOMS: atom_id res chain seq x y z
N MET A 1 -57.65 -22.09 -17.79
CA MET A 1 -58.59 -22.33 -16.67
C MET A 1 -58.14 -21.48 -15.49
N ALA A 2 -59.05 -21.08 -14.61
CA ALA A 2 -58.70 -20.55 -13.28
C ALA A 2 -58.27 -21.73 -12.36
N PRO A 3 -57.69 -21.48 -11.16
CA PRO A 3 -58.45 -20.85 -10.09
C PRO A 3 -57.92 -19.47 -9.65
N ALA A 4 -58.86 -18.64 -9.17
CA ALA A 4 -58.59 -17.54 -8.26
C ALA A 4 -59.09 -17.94 -6.86
N ALA A 5 -58.78 -17.11 -5.85
CA ALA A 5 -58.96 -17.34 -4.41
C ALA A 5 -57.91 -18.32 -3.80
N ALA A 6 -57.35 -18.07 -2.61
CA ALA A 6 -57.55 -16.95 -1.71
C ALA A 6 -56.26 -16.51 -0.98
N VAL A 7 -55.89 -15.24 -1.11
CA VAL A 7 -55.07 -14.50 -0.12
C VAL A 7 -55.75 -13.16 0.14
N SER A 8 -56.85 -13.21 0.90
CA SER A 8 -57.49 -12.02 1.47
C SER A 8 -56.93 -11.77 2.87
N ALA A 9 -55.65 -11.45 2.95
CA ALA A 9 -54.95 -11.09 4.18
C ALA A 9 -54.42 -9.66 4.07
N ALA A 10 -54.66 -8.85 5.10
CA ALA A 10 -54.47 -7.40 5.18
C ALA A 10 -53.36 -6.81 4.28
N ALA A 11 -53.74 -5.89 3.38
CA ALA A 11 -52.78 -4.97 2.79
C ALA A 11 -52.12 -4.16 3.94
N PRO A 12 -50.78 -4.11 4.04
CA PRO A 12 -50.11 -3.40 5.11
C PRO A 12 -50.40 -1.90 5.01
N ALA A 13 -50.65 -1.26 6.17
CA ALA A 13 -51.19 0.10 6.23
C ALA A 13 -50.35 1.19 5.52
N GLY A 14 -49.07 0.93 5.24
CA GLY A 14 -48.19 1.82 4.46
C GLY A 14 -48.33 1.74 2.93
N ALA A 15 -49.08 0.79 2.36
CA ALA A 15 -49.08 0.53 0.91
C ALA A 15 -49.63 1.68 0.04
N GLY A 16 -50.49 2.54 0.58
CA GLY A 16 -50.92 3.77 -0.09
C GLY A 16 -49.89 4.91 0.03
N GLU A 17 -49.18 4.95 1.15
CA GLU A 17 -48.21 6.00 1.47
C GLU A 17 -46.90 5.80 0.71
N THR A 18 -46.39 4.57 0.61
CA THR A 18 -45.24 4.23 -0.25
C THR A 18 -45.52 4.55 -1.72
N ARG A 19 -46.75 4.31 -2.20
CA ARG A 19 -47.16 4.63 -3.58
C ARG A 19 -47.22 6.14 -3.83
N ARG A 20 -47.66 6.93 -2.84
CA ARG A 20 -47.63 8.40 -2.89
C ARG A 20 -46.20 8.94 -2.87
N LEU A 21 -45.35 8.43 -1.99
CA LEU A 21 -43.94 8.78 -1.91
C LEU A 21 -43.20 8.46 -3.22
N ALA A 22 -43.43 7.29 -3.82
CA ALA A 22 -42.85 6.93 -5.11
C ALA A 22 -43.25 7.89 -6.26
N GLY A 23 -44.51 8.35 -6.27
CA GLY A 23 -44.97 9.36 -7.23
C GLY A 23 -44.31 10.73 -7.05
N GLU A 24 -44.13 11.16 -5.80
CA GLU A 24 -43.46 12.42 -5.47
C GLU A 24 -41.95 12.36 -5.82
N VAL A 25 -41.31 11.22 -5.57
CA VAL A 25 -39.91 10.96 -5.98
C VAL A 25 -39.75 11.00 -7.50
N ALA A 26 -40.66 10.39 -8.25
CA ALA A 26 -40.63 10.45 -9.71
C ALA A 26 -40.77 11.90 -10.22
N ARG A 27 -41.68 12.67 -9.63
CA ARG A 27 -41.87 14.10 -9.95
C ARG A 27 -40.59 14.91 -9.77
N VAL A 28 -39.93 14.80 -8.61
CA VAL A 28 -38.70 15.56 -8.33
C VAL A 28 -37.52 15.10 -9.20
N LEU A 29 -37.44 13.80 -9.54
CA LEU A 29 -36.45 13.28 -10.49
C LEU A 29 -36.64 13.85 -11.91
N ASP A 30 -37.88 13.95 -12.39
CA ASP A 30 -38.17 14.55 -13.70
C ASP A 30 -37.99 16.08 -13.70
N GLU A 31 -38.27 16.76 -12.59
CA GLU A 31 -37.94 18.19 -12.40
C GLU A 31 -36.43 18.44 -12.49
N CYS A 32 -35.61 17.73 -11.70
CA CYS A 32 -34.15 17.87 -11.77
C CYS A 32 -33.58 17.48 -13.15
N ARG A 33 -34.15 16.47 -13.81
CA ARG A 33 -33.80 16.07 -15.18
C ARG A 33 -34.14 17.17 -16.19
N ALA A 34 -35.28 17.84 -16.04
CA ALA A 34 -35.68 18.96 -16.90
C ALA A 34 -34.76 20.17 -16.69
N SER A 35 -34.45 20.54 -15.44
CA SER A 35 -33.48 21.60 -15.11
C SER A 35 -32.11 21.31 -15.74
N LEU A 36 -31.57 20.11 -15.55
CA LEU A 36 -30.32 19.67 -16.18
C LEU A 36 -30.38 19.81 -17.72
N ALA A 37 -31.46 19.36 -18.34
CA ALA A 37 -31.62 19.41 -19.79
C ALA A 37 -31.78 20.84 -20.34
N ILE A 38 -32.22 21.81 -19.54
CA ILE A 38 -32.25 23.23 -19.88
C ILE A 38 -30.85 23.83 -19.73
N ILE A 39 -30.22 23.66 -18.57
CA ILE A 39 -28.90 24.24 -18.23
C ILE A 39 -27.81 23.76 -19.21
N MET A 40 -27.85 22.49 -19.63
CA MET A 40 -26.89 21.90 -20.58
C MET A 40 -27.20 22.20 -22.07
N ARG A 41 -28.31 22.88 -22.37
CA ARG A 41 -28.71 23.27 -23.75
C ARG A 41 -28.75 24.77 -23.98
N LEU A 42 -28.72 25.56 -22.92
CA LEU A 42 -28.66 27.01 -23.02
C LEU A 42 -27.30 27.43 -23.62
N PRO A 43 -27.24 28.30 -24.63
CA PRO A 43 -25.98 28.87 -25.12
C PRO A 43 -25.17 29.60 -24.04
N ASP A 44 -23.89 29.92 -24.31
CA ASP A 44 -23.06 30.75 -23.42
C ASP A 44 -23.35 32.25 -23.55
N ASP A 45 -23.94 32.68 -24.67
CA ASP A 45 -24.39 34.04 -24.96
C ASP A 45 -25.87 34.31 -24.58
N ALA A 46 -26.49 33.40 -23.83
CA ALA A 46 -27.89 33.50 -23.45
C ALA A 46 -28.14 34.51 -22.31
N GLU A 47 -28.89 35.57 -22.59
CA GLU A 47 -29.27 36.61 -21.61
C GLU A 47 -30.25 36.07 -20.54
N VAL A 48 -29.70 35.40 -19.52
CA VAL A 48 -30.37 35.08 -18.25
C VAL A 48 -29.80 35.99 -17.16
N SER A 49 -30.68 36.58 -16.36
CA SER A 49 -30.27 37.46 -15.26
C SER A 49 -29.66 36.70 -14.08
N ASP A 50 -28.60 37.25 -13.52
CA ASP A 50 -27.86 36.77 -12.34
C ASP A 50 -28.80 36.28 -11.21
N GLU A 51 -29.81 37.08 -10.84
CA GLU A 51 -30.81 36.75 -9.80
C GLU A 51 -31.60 35.44 -10.06
N ILE A 52 -31.63 34.93 -11.30
CA ILE A 52 -32.21 33.61 -11.67
C ILE A 52 -31.15 32.51 -11.65
N TRP A 53 -29.91 32.81 -12.02
CA TRP A 53 -28.81 31.85 -11.90
C TRP A 53 -28.53 31.51 -10.44
N ASP A 54 -28.49 32.51 -9.56
CA ASP A 54 -28.33 32.33 -8.11
C ASP A 54 -29.38 31.35 -7.55
N GLU A 55 -30.68 31.60 -7.84
CA GLU A 55 -31.79 30.76 -7.35
C GLU A 55 -31.75 29.32 -7.92
N VAL A 56 -31.25 29.15 -9.15
CA VAL A 56 -31.04 27.83 -9.77
C VAL A 56 -29.81 27.11 -9.18
N ILE A 57 -28.71 27.83 -8.94
CA ILE A 57 -27.46 27.30 -8.38
C ILE A 57 -27.69 26.86 -6.92
N ASP A 58 -28.22 27.72 -6.06
CA ASP A 58 -28.59 27.37 -4.68
C ASP A 58 -29.62 26.24 -4.64
N GLY A 59 -30.62 26.32 -5.53
CA GLY A 59 -31.60 25.26 -5.73
C GLY A 59 -30.97 23.90 -6.03
N MET A 60 -29.91 23.85 -6.85
CA MET A 60 -29.18 22.62 -7.17
C MET A 60 -28.15 22.23 -6.10
N LYS A 61 -27.48 23.19 -5.42
CA LYS A 61 -26.57 22.93 -4.29
C LYS A 61 -27.28 22.13 -3.19
N VAL A 62 -28.52 22.50 -2.87
CA VAL A 62 -29.38 21.72 -1.95
C VAL A 62 -29.69 20.30 -2.49
N ARG A 63 -29.87 20.12 -3.80
CA ARG A 63 -30.17 18.81 -4.41
C ARG A 63 -28.95 17.89 -4.51
N VAL A 64 -27.72 18.43 -4.46
CA VAL A 64 -26.50 17.60 -4.32
C VAL A 64 -26.50 16.82 -3.00
N GLN A 65 -27.15 17.34 -1.95
CA GLN A 65 -27.29 16.64 -0.66
C GLN A 65 -28.64 15.91 -0.49
N ASP A 66 -29.41 15.70 -1.57
CA ASP A 66 -30.68 14.96 -1.52
C ASP A 66 -30.46 13.50 -1.06
N ARG A 67 -31.44 12.90 -0.37
CA ARG A 67 -31.37 11.49 0.09
C ARG A 67 -31.32 10.50 -1.06
N ILE A 68 -31.84 10.85 -2.24
CA ILE A 68 -32.00 9.98 -3.40
C ILE A 68 -30.81 10.16 -4.34
N PRO A 69 -29.95 9.15 -4.55
CA PRO A 69 -28.71 9.36 -5.31
C PRO A 69 -28.97 9.69 -6.79
N GLY A 70 -30.11 9.29 -7.36
CA GLY A 70 -30.54 9.74 -8.68
C GLY A 70 -30.81 11.25 -8.78
N ILE A 71 -31.28 11.89 -7.70
CA ILE A 71 -31.45 13.35 -7.63
C ILE A 71 -30.07 14.01 -7.52
N ARG A 72 -29.20 13.51 -6.62
CA ARG A 72 -27.81 13.98 -6.47
C ARG A 72 -27.05 13.95 -7.80
N ALA A 73 -27.12 12.84 -8.54
CA ALA A 73 -26.45 12.68 -9.83
C ALA A 73 -26.94 13.64 -10.93
N PHE A 74 -28.22 14.03 -10.93
CA PHE A 74 -28.71 15.08 -11.84
C PHE A 74 -28.29 16.48 -11.38
N ALA A 75 -28.29 16.75 -10.07
CA ALA A 75 -27.88 18.04 -9.51
C ALA A 75 -26.39 18.34 -9.73
N VAL A 76 -25.50 17.37 -9.48
CA VAL A 76 -24.06 17.48 -9.77
C VAL A 76 -23.82 17.80 -11.25
N ARG A 77 -24.49 17.09 -12.16
CA ARG A 77 -24.39 17.33 -13.61
C ARG A 77 -25.00 18.67 -14.04
N ALA A 78 -25.89 19.27 -13.26
CA ALA A 78 -26.45 20.58 -13.54
C ALA A 78 -25.47 21.68 -13.11
N LEU A 79 -24.83 21.51 -11.95
CA LEU A 79 -23.81 22.42 -11.43
C LEU A 79 -22.45 22.34 -12.15
N SER A 80 -22.20 21.29 -12.94
CA SER A 80 -20.92 21.08 -13.63
C SER A 80 -20.54 22.16 -14.66
N ARG A 81 -21.45 23.09 -14.97
CA ARG A 81 -21.17 24.26 -15.82
C ARG A 81 -20.67 25.48 -15.02
N PHE A 82 -20.89 25.48 -13.72
CA PHE A 82 -20.55 26.58 -12.80
C PHE A 82 -19.37 26.22 -11.88
N ALA A 83 -19.08 24.92 -11.70
CA ALA A 83 -17.93 24.45 -10.92
C ALA A 83 -16.60 24.99 -11.48
N SER A 84 -15.94 25.87 -10.74
CA SER A 84 -14.66 26.49 -11.10
C SER A 84 -13.75 26.66 -9.88
N ASP A 85 -12.44 26.72 -10.10
CA ASP A 85 -11.44 27.03 -9.07
C ASP A 85 -11.33 28.55 -8.76
N GLY A 86 -12.36 29.32 -9.14
CA GLY A 86 -12.44 30.76 -8.94
C GLY A 86 -13.46 31.15 -7.87
N GLU A 87 -14.37 32.06 -8.23
CA GLU A 87 -15.37 32.62 -7.31
C GLU A 87 -16.44 31.57 -6.88
N ASP A 88 -16.63 30.51 -7.66
CA ASP A 88 -17.56 29.38 -7.41
C ASP A 88 -16.88 28.13 -6.78
N SER A 89 -15.78 28.30 -6.04
CA SER A 89 -15.06 27.17 -5.43
C SER A 89 -15.92 26.34 -4.47
N ASP A 90 -16.98 26.92 -3.90
CA ASP A 90 -17.90 26.23 -2.99
C ASP A 90 -18.69 25.08 -3.67
N ILE A 91 -18.85 25.11 -4.99
CA ILE A 91 -19.39 24.00 -5.77
C ILE A 91 -18.39 22.84 -5.82
N VAL A 92 -17.10 23.15 -5.95
CA VAL A 92 -16.02 22.14 -5.96
C VAL A 92 -15.88 21.51 -4.58
N ASP A 93 -15.86 22.33 -3.51
CA ASP A 93 -15.85 21.85 -2.12
C ASP A 93 -17.08 20.95 -1.82
N LEU A 94 -18.27 21.36 -2.24
CA LEU A 94 -19.51 20.57 -2.10
C LEU A 94 -19.44 19.24 -2.88
N PHE A 95 -18.82 19.22 -4.06
CA PHE A 95 -18.59 17.99 -4.82
C PHE A 95 -17.60 17.05 -4.11
N LEU A 96 -16.50 17.56 -3.57
CA LEU A 96 -15.50 16.78 -2.84
C LEU A 96 -16.08 16.21 -1.53
N GLU A 97 -16.76 17.04 -0.73
CA GLU A 97 -17.42 16.65 0.51
C GLU A 97 -18.52 15.59 0.26
N THR A 98 -19.24 15.69 -0.86
CA THR A 98 -20.22 14.69 -1.28
C THR A 98 -19.53 13.39 -1.75
N PHE A 99 -18.42 13.49 -2.47
CA PHE A 99 -17.66 12.32 -2.95
C PHE A 99 -17.13 11.46 -1.78
N GLU A 100 -16.56 12.07 -0.74
CA GLU A 100 -16.14 11.35 0.47
C GLU A 100 -17.32 10.63 1.16
N LYS A 101 -18.50 11.27 1.24
CA LYS A 101 -19.72 10.66 1.80
C LYS A 101 -20.15 9.43 0.99
N GLU A 102 -20.18 9.54 -0.35
CA GLU A 102 -20.56 8.41 -1.23
C GLU A 102 -19.53 7.26 -1.24
N GLN A 103 -18.26 7.49 -0.87
CA GLN A 103 -17.30 6.41 -0.68
C GLN A 103 -17.61 5.61 0.59
N ASN A 104 -17.77 6.28 1.73
CA ASN A 104 -17.97 5.63 3.03
C ASN A 104 -19.26 4.80 3.10
N VAL A 105 -20.35 5.28 2.47
CA VAL A 105 -21.65 4.57 2.40
C VAL A 105 -21.55 3.16 1.81
N VAL A 106 -20.57 2.90 0.92
CA VAL A 106 -20.38 1.55 0.34
C VAL A 106 -19.90 0.56 1.40
N SER A 107 -19.00 0.97 2.30
CA SER A 107 -18.52 0.12 3.40
C SER A 107 -19.65 -0.22 4.36
N ASP A 108 -20.44 0.75 4.79
CA ASP A 108 -21.49 0.55 5.80
C ASP A 108 -22.66 -0.32 5.28
N ILE A 109 -23.03 -0.17 4.00
CA ILE A 109 -24.07 -1.01 3.38
C ILE A 109 -23.57 -2.46 3.23
N ILE A 110 -22.33 -2.67 2.79
CA ILE A 110 -21.78 -4.02 2.59
C ILE A 110 -21.58 -4.75 3.91
N LEU A 111 -20.97 -4.10 4.91
CA LEU A 111 -20.55 -4.75 6.15
C LEU A 111 -21.70 -4.89 7.17
N VAL A 112 -22.53 -3.85 7.34
CA VAL A 112 -23.56 -3.81 8.40
C VAL A 112 -24.93 -4.27 7.89
N THR A 113 -25.32 -3.86 6.67
CA THR A 113 -26.73 -3.98 6.24
C THR A 113 -27.04 -5.31 5.55
N LEU A 114 -26.14 -5.82 4.69
CA LEU A 114 -26.38 -7.04 3.92
C LEU A 114 -26.52 -8.35 4.74
N PRO A 115 -25.85 -8.55 5.90
CA PRO A 115 -26.04 -9.77 6.69
C PRO A 115 -27.34 -9.82 7.52
N ILE A 116 -27.94 -8.66 7.82
CA ILE A 116 -29.00 -8.53 8.84
C ILE A 116 -30.41 -8.53 8.22
N LEU A 117 -30.53 -8.26 6.91
CA LEU A 117 -31.82 -8.18 6.22
C LEU A 117 -32.27 -9.52 5.63
N ASN A 118 -33.50 -9.91 5.98
CA ASN A 118 -34.25 -11.00 5.33
C ASN A 118 -34.21 -10.89 3.79
N VAL A 119 -34.25 -12.04 3.10
CA VAL A 119 -34.11 -12.15 1.63
C VAL A 119 -35.02 -11.17 0.87
N GLY A 120 -36.26 -10.99 1.30
CA GLY A 120 -37.20 -10.03 0.68
C GLY A 120 -36.79 -8.56 0.81
N LEU A 121 -36.09 -8.18 1.89
CA LEU A 121 -35.56 -6.82 2.10
C LEU A 121 -34.25 -6.58 1.34
N ARG A 122 -33.38 -7.59 1.19
CA ARG A 122 -32.30 -7.57 0.19
C ARG A 122 -32.87 -7.30 -1.20
N TYR A 123 -33.91 -8.06 -1.59
CA TYR A 123 -34.58 -7.88 -2.88
C TYR A 123 -35.25 -6.51 -3.02
N TYR A 124 -35.80 -5.94 -1.93
CA TYR A 124 -36.40 -4.60 -1.92
C TYR A 124 -35.37 -3.47 -2.14
N PHE A 125 -34.20 -3.53 -1.49
CA PHE A 125 -33.11 -2.57 -1.72
C PHE A 125 -32.51 -2.66 -3.13
N ILE A 126 -32.42 -3.86 -3.68
CA ILE A 126 -31.99 -4.09 -5.07
C ILE A 126 -33.05 -3.58 -6.06
N SER A 127 -34.33 -3.89 -5.82
CA SER A 127 -35.47 -3.52 -6.68
C SER A 127 -35.79 -2.01 -6.68
N LEU A 128 -35.53 -1.30 -5.58
CA LEU A 128 -35.58 0.17 -5.54
C LEU A 128 -34.34 0.85 -6.15
N GLY A 129 -33.32 0.08 -6.55
CA GLY A 129 -32.18 0.59 -7.33
C GLY A 129 -31.27 1.58 -6.60
N ILE A 130 -31.34 1.73 -5.28
CA ILE A 130 -30.60 2.77 -4.55
C ILE A 130 -29.08 2.58 -4.69
N ALA A 131 -28.58 1.35 -4.54
CA ALA A 131 -27.17 1.03 -4.65
C ALA A 131 -26.54 1.38 -6.02
N PRO A 132 -27.12 1.00 -7.19
CA PRO A 132 -26.53 1.37 -8.48
C PRO A 132 -26.53 2.87 -8.81
N TYR A 133 -27.30 3.74 -8.13
CA TYR A 133 -27.16 5.20 -8.32
C TYR A 133 -26.01 5.83 -7.52
N VAL A 134 -25.59 5.26 -6.38
CA VAL A 134 -24.47 5.80 -5.57
C VAL A 134 -23.17 5.92 -6.39
N LYS A 135 -22.85 4.87 -7.17
CA LYS A 135 -21.71 4.91 -8.11
C LYS A 135 -21.89 5.93 -9.25
N GLU A 136 -23.13 6.21 -9.66
CA GLU A 136 -23.42 7.20 -10.70
C GLU A 136 -23.32 8.64 -10.16
N VAL A 137 -23.54 8.88 -8.85
CA VAL A 137 -23.18 10.15 -8.20
C VAL A 137 -21.66 10.35 -8.24
N ARG A 138 -20.87 9.38 -7.77
CA ARG A 138 -19.39 9.49 -7.78
C ARG A 138 -18.84 9.71 -9.18
N LYS A 139 -19.31 8.92 -10.16
CA LYS A 139 -18.98 9.07 -11.58
C LYS A 139 -19.41 10.43 -12.14
N ALA A 140 -20.59 10.94 -11.78
CA ALA A 140 -21.02 12.28 -12.16
C ALA A 140 -20.10 13.36 -11.59
N ILE A 141 -19.68 13.24 -10.32
CA ILE A 141 -18.74 14.18 -9.68
C ILE A 141 -17.41 14.19 -10.44
N ILE A 142 -16.78 13.03 -10.66
CA ILE A 142 -15.47 12.96 -11.34
C ILE A 142 -15.52 13.53 -12.77
N LEU A 143 -16.59 13.28 -13.53
CA LEU A 143 -16.79 13.91 -14.85
C LEU A 143 -16.99 15.43 -14.76
N SER A 144 -17.52 15.93 -13.64
CA SER A 144 -17.88 17.34 -13.42
C SER A 144 -16.79 18.19 -12.77
N LEU A 145 -15.78 17.61 -12.12
CA LEU A 145 -14.69 18.36 -11.48
C LEU A 145 -13.90 19.18 -12.54
N PRO A 146 -13.60 20.47 -12.30
CA PRO A 146 -12.68 21.25 -13.13
C PRO A 146 -11.24 20.71 -13.02
N PRO A 147 -10.37 20.95 -14.01
CA PRO A 147 -8.97 20.54 -13.91
C PRO A 147 -8.16 21.50 -13.02
N SER A 148 -7.73 21.02 -11.85
CA SER A 148 -6.81 21.76 -10.98
C SER A 148 -6.00 20.82 -10.09
N ASN A 149 -5.00 21.37 -9.39
CA ASN A 149 -4.20 20.61 -8.44
C ASN A 149 -5.04 20.06 -7.26
N ALA A 150 -6.12 20.77 -6.88
CA ALA A 150 -7.00 20.34 -5.80
C ALA A 150 -7.89 19.16 -6.22
N THR A 151 -8.36 19.13 -7.47
CA THR A 151 -9.21 18.03 -7.98
C THR A 151 -8.39 16.83 -8.47
N LEU A 152 -7.14 17.04 -8.90
CA LEU A 152 -6.27 16.01 -9.46
C LEU A 152 -6.07 14.82 -8.51
N GLU A 153 -5.78 15.05 -7.22
CA GLU A 153 -5.59 13.93 -6.26
C GLU A 153 -6.86 13.08 -6.16
N THR A 154 -8.06 13.70 -6.11
CA THR A 154 -9.35 12.98 -6.08
C THR A 154 -9.62 12.19 -7.38
N VAL A 155 -9.25 12.72 -8.54
CA VAL A 155 -9.37 12.00 -9.82
C VAL A 155 -8.39 10.81 -9.87
N ILE A 156 -7.16 10.96 -9.33
CA ILE A 156 -6.18 9.86 -9.25
C ILE A 156 -6.59 8.81 -8.21
N GLU A 157 -7.13 9.18 -7.06
CA GLU A 157 -7.73 8.23 -6.10
C GLU A 157 -8.90 7.47 -6.74
N SER A 158 -9.67 8.13 -7.61
CA SER A 158 -10.82 7.52 -8.30
C SER A 158 -10.45 6.40 -9.29
N THR A 159 -9.17 6.23 -9.66
CA THR A 159 -8.73 5.03 -10.41
C THR A 159 -8.72 3.76 -9.54
N LEU A 160 -8.94 3.87 -8.23
CA LEU A 160 -9.05 2.75 -7.28
C LEU A 160 -10.50 2.53 -6.80
N ASP A 161 -11.49 3.25 -7.36
CA ASP A 161 -12.90 3.10 -6.96
C ASP A 161 -13.42 1.66 -7.13
N VAL A 162 -14.27 1.21 -6.19
CA VAL A 162 -14.88 -0.13 -6.20
C VAL A 162 -15.62 -0.43 -7.52
N SER A 163 -16.13 0.60 -8.22
CA SER A 163 -16.86 0.50 -9.47
C SER A 163 -16.00 0.83 -10.69
N GLU A 164 -15.90 -0.13 -11.62
CA GLU A 164 -15.29 0.06 -12.95
C GLU A 164 -15.82 1.28 -13.72
N SER A 165 -17.10 1.65 -13.58
CA SER A 165 -17.66 2.81 -14.29
C SER A 165 -17.21 4.16 -13.71
N VAL A 166 -16.71 4.20 -12.48
CA VAL A 166 -16.04 5.36 -11.89
C VAL A 166 -14.57 5.36 -12.31
N ARG A 167 -13.88 4.22 -12.19
CA ARG A 167 -12.46 4.08 -12.60
C ARG A 167 -12.23 4.44 -14.07
N ARG A 168 -13.11 3.98 -14.97
CA ARG A 168 -13.07 4.37 -16.40
C ARG A 168 -13.32 5.87 -16.61
N ALA A 169 -14.24 6.46 -15.85
CA ALA A 169 -14.49 7.90 -15.92
C ALA A 169 -13.27 8.71 -15.44
N ALA A 170 -12.52 8.22 -14.44
CA ALA A 170 -11.27 8.83 -14.01
C ALA A 170 -10.21 8.84 -15.13
N TYR A 171 -9.94 7.72 -15.80
CA TYR A 171 -9.02 7.71 -16.97
C TYR A 171 -9.51 8.61 -18.11
N CYS A 172 -10.81 8.64 -18.39
CA CYS A 172 -11.38 9.55 -19.38
C CYS A 172 -11.16 11.04 -19.02
N VAL A 173 -11.26 11.40 -17.74
CA VAL A 173 -11.02 12.77 -17.24
C VAL A 173 -9.54 13.13 -17.21
N LEU A 174 -8.66 12.21 -16.80
CA LEU A 174 -7.21 12.39 -16.89
C LEU A 174 -6.79 12.64 -18.34
N SER A 175 -7.23 11.77 -19.25
CA SER A 175 -7.01 11.85 -20.69
C SER A 175 -7.47 13.18 -21.31
N THR A 176 -8.64 13.70 -20.91
CA THR A 176 -9.25 14.87 -21.57
C THR A 176 -9.02 16.22 -20.90
N LYS A 177 -8.71 16.25 -19.60
CA LYS A 177 -8.57 17.51 -18.83
C LYS A 177 -7.17 17.79 -18.28
N PHE A 178 -6.28 16.80 -18.18
CA PHE A 178 -4.97 16.94 -17.53
C PHE A 178 -3.82 16.60 -18.50
N PRO A 179 -2.98 17.57 -18.91
CA PRO A 179 -1.81 17.29 -19.75
C PRO A 179 -0.80 16.35 -19.08
N LEU A 180 -0.09 15.55 -19.89
CA LEU A 180 0.95 14.62 -19.42
C LEU A 180 2.00 15.31 -18.50
N GLN A 181 2.34 16.55 -18.83
CA GLN A 181 3.32 17.39 -18.12
C GLN A 181 2.80 17.87 -16.74
N SER A 182 1.48 17.92 -16.52
CA SER A 182 0.89 18.29 -15.23
C SER A 182 0.89 17.16 -14.19
N LEU A 183 1.12 15.92 -14.64
CA LEU A 183 1.29 14.75 -13.79
C LEU A 183 2.76 14.61 -13.40
N SER A 184 3.06 14.29 -12.14
CA SER A 184 4.41 13.88 -11.74
C SER A 184 4.74 12.47 -12.26
N ILE A 185 6.03 12.12 -12.34
CA ILE A 185 6.49 10.81 -12.82
C ILE A 185 5.80 9.66 -12.07
N LYS A 186 5.84 9.68 -10.72
CA LYS A 186 5.17 8.72 -9.83
C LYS A 186 3.65 8.66 -10.02
N GLN A 187 3.01 9.75 -10.47
CA GLN A 187 1.59 9.73 -10.86
C GLN A 187 1.41 9.04 -12.22
N ARG A 188 2.20 9.39 -13.25
CA ARG A 188 2.15 8.77 -14.59
C ARG A 188 2.31 7.25 -14.50
N THR A 189 3.34 6.79 -13.80
CA THR A 189 3.67 5.36 -13.72
C THR A 189 2.65 4.59 -12.87
N SER A 190 2.20 5.14 -11.75
CA SER A 190 1.13 4.52 -10.95
C SER A 190 -0.21 4.48 -11.69
N LEU A 191 -0.56 5.49 -12.50
CA LEU A 191 -1.76 5.48 -13.35
C LEU A 191 -1.70 4.40 -14.43
N LEU A 192 -0.57 4.27 -15.12
CA LEU A 192 -0.38 3.25 -16.16
C LEU A 192 -0.39 1.84 -15.57
N HIS A 193 0.34 1.59 -14.48
CA HIS A 193 0.32 0.30 -13.80
C HIS A 193 -1.10 -0.09 -13.36
N ARG A 194 -1.83 0.80 -12.68
CA ARG A 194 -3.22 0.54 -12.24
C ARG A 194 -4.18 0.28 -13.40
N GLY A 195 -4.00 0.98 -14.51
CA GLY A 195 -4.95 0.95 -15.63
C GLY A 195 -4.70 -0.20 -16.59
N LEU A 196 -3.45 -0.44 -16.97
CA LEU A 196 -3.07 -1.55 -17.84
C LEU A 196 -3.26 -2.90 -17.13
N SER A 197 -3.02 -2.98 -15.82
CA SER A 197 -3.29 -4.16 -14.99
C SER A 197 -4.73 -4.23 -14.42
N ASP A 198 -5.69 -3.46 -14.96
CA ASP A 198 -7.06 -3.47 -14.43
C ASP A 198 -7.85 -4.73 -14.82
N ARG A 199 -8.40 -5.41 -13.80
CA ARG A 199 -9.33 -6.55 -13.93
C ARG A 199 -10.53 -6.34 -14.86
N SER A 200 -10.92 -5.10 -15.17
CA SER A 200 -11.97 -4.79 -16.14
C SER A 200 -11.34 -4.32 -17.45
N ALA A 201 -11.52 -5.13 -18.50
CA ALA A 201 -11.09 -4.80 -19.86
C ALA A 201 -11.60 -3.41 -20.33
N SER A 202 -12.78 -2.98 -19.87
CA SER A 202 -13.31 -1.65 -20.20
C SER A 202 -12.56 -0.49 -19.53
N VAL A 203 -11.85 -0.73 -18.43
CA VAL A 203 -10.98 0.27 -17.78
C VAL A 203 -9.60 0.26 -18.44
N ASN A 204 -9.03 -0.94 -18.66
CA ASN A 204 -7.78 -1.15 -19.39
C ASN A 204 -7.81 -0.49 -20.78
N SER A 205 -8.88 -0.69 -21.57
CA SER A 205 -9.00 -0.07 -22.90
C SER A 205 -9.07 1.46 -22.88
N GLU A 206 -9.62 2.08 -21.82
CA GLU A 206 -9.65 3.54 -21.69
C GLU A 206 -8.28 4.09 -21.24
N CYS A 207 -7.54 3.35 -20.42
CA CYS A 207 -6.15 3.67 -20.07
C CYS A 207 -5.22 3.54 -21.28
N LEU A 208 -5.33 2.45 -22.06
CA LEU A 208 -4.61 2.28 -23.32
C LEU A 208 -4.95 3.41 -24.31
N LYS A 209 -6.22 3.80 -24.41
CA LYS A 209 -6.62 4.94 -25.25
C LYS A 209 -5.95 6.24 -24.82
N MET A 210 -5.89 6.53 -23.51
CA MET A 210 -5.15 7.69 -22.97
C MET A 210 -3.66 7.63 -23.32
N LEU A 211 -3.03 6.47 -23.13
CA LEU A 211 -1.61 6.23 -23.45
C LEU A 211 -1.31 6.44 -24.95
N LYS A 212 -2.21 5.97 -25.83
CA LYS A 212 -2.04 6.01 -27.29
C LYS A 212 -2.42 7.37 -27.89
N ASP A 213 -3.70 7.75 -27.78
CA ASP A 213 -4.27 8.90 -28.51
C ASP A 213 -3.74 10.23 -27.96
N GLU A 214 -3.56 10.32 -26.64
CA GLU A 214 -3.14 11.56 -25.96
C GLU A 214 -1.65 11.55 -25.63
N TRP A 215 -1.13 10.55 -24.92
CA TRP A 215 0.27 10.60 -24.44
C TRP A 215 1.28 10.37 -25.57
N LEU A 216 1.18 9.25 -26.30
CA LEU A 216 2.08 8.96 -27.44
C LEU A 216 1.84 9.92 -28.62
N MET A 217 0.64 9.91 -29.19
CA MET A 217 0.39 10.58 -30.49
C MET A 217 0.36 12.11 -30.39
N LYS A 218 -0.16 12.68 -29.30
CA LYS A 218 -0.36 14.14 -29.17
C LYS A 218 0.70 14.83 -28.33
N TYR A 219 1.14 14.26 -27.20
CA TYR A 219 2.21 14.86 -26.38
C TYR A 219 3.62 14.45 -26.82
N CYS A 220 3.82 13.24 -27.37
CA CYS A 220 5.12 12.76 -27.85
C CYS A 220 5.25 12.72 -29.38
N SER A 221 4.26 13.22 -30.12
CA SER A 221 4.23 13.25 -31.60
C SER A 221 4.39 11.87 -32.29
N GLY A 222 4.10 10.77 -31.58
CA GLY A 222 4.31 9.40 -32.05
C GLY A 222 5.71 8.84 -31.75
N ASP A 223 6.65 9.61 -31.19
CA ASP A 223 7.92 9.08 -30.70
C ASP A 223 7.75 8.40 -29.35
N VAL A 224 8.10 7.12 -29.29
CA VAL A 224 8.03 6.32 -28.07
C VAL A 224 9.24 6.53 -27.16
N ILE A 225 10.39 6.98 -27.67
CA ILE A 225 11.56 7.29 -26.83
C ILE A 225 11.25 8.51 -25.94
N THR A 226 10.67 9.56 -26.52
CA THR A 226 10.14 10.72 -25.78
C THR A 226 9.04 10.32 -24.79
N LEU A 227 8.20 9.33 -25.12
CA LEU A 227 7.21 8.81 -24.16
C LEU A 227 7.88 8.12 -22.96
N LEU A 228 8.88 7.26 -23.20
CA LEU A 228 9.63 6.58 -22.14
C LEU A 228 10.38 7.59 -21.24
N ARG A 229 10.92 8.69 -21.80
CA ARG A 229 11.54 9.79 -21.04
C ARG A 229 10.56 10.49 -20.09
N PHE A 230 9.26 10.48 -20.39
CA PHE A 230 8.22 10.96 -19.46
C PHE A 230 7.88 9.96 -18.34
N LEU A 231 8.36 8.72 -18.41
CA LEU A 231 8.07 7.66 -17.43
C LEU A 231 9.21 7.39 -16.45
N ASP A 232 10.45 7.85 -16.73
CA ASP A 232 11.66 7.55 -15.94
C ASP A 232 11.87 6.03 -15.81
N VAL A 233 12.40 5.43 -16.87
CA VAL A 233 12.50 3.97 -16.99
C VAL A 233 13.59 3.34 -16.14
N GLU A 234 14.52 4.14 -15.60
CA GLU A 234 15.51 3.66 -14.63
C GLU A 234 14.84 3.39 -13.29
N THR A 235 14.00 4.32 -12.82
CA THR A 235 13.19 4.16 -11.59
C THR A 235 12.00 3.22 -11.78
N TYR A 236 11.41 3.14 -12.98
CA TYR A 236 10.13 2.47 -13.23
C TYR A 236 10.14 1.48 -14.42
N GLU A 237 11.19 0.66 -14.54
CA GLU A 237 11.40 -0.30 -15.64
C GLU A 237 10.15 -1.14 -15.97
N GLU A 238 9.54 -1.81 -15.00
CA GLU A 238 8.37 -2.68 -15.21
C GLU A 238 7.20 -1.96 -15.92
N VAL A 239 7.03 -0.67 -15.64
CA VAL A 239 5.99 0.16 -16.27
C VAL A 239 6.38 0.54 -17.69
N GLY A 240 7.66 0.82 -17.94
CA GLY A 240 8.21 0.97 -19.30
C GLY A 240 8.03 -0.29 -20.15
N GLU A 241 8.35 -1.47 -19.60
CA GLU A 241 8.13 -2.77 -20.24
C GLU A 241 6.65 -3.00 -20.55
N THR A 242 5.78 -2.76 -19.57
CA THR A 242 4.33 -2.94 -19.72
C THR A 242 3.76 -2.01 -20.80
N VAL A 243 4.18 -0.73 -20.81
CA VAL A 243 3.77 0.26 -21.82
C VAL A 243 4.19 -0.19 -23.22
N MET A 244 5.45 -0.56 -23.40
CA MET A 244 6.00 -1.01 -24.69
C MET A 244 5.32 -2.28 -25.18
N GLY A 245 5.21 -3.30 -24.31
CA GLY A 245 4.57 -4.57 -24.64
C GLY A 245 3.10 -4.44 -25.00
N VAL A 246 2.38 -3.44 -24.46
CA VAL A 246 1.00 -3.13 -24.86
C VAL A 246 0.94 -2.33 -26.16
N LEU A 247 1.76 -1.29 -26.33
CA LEU A 247 1.78 -0.47 -27.55
C LEU A 247 2.22 -1.25 -28.80
N MET A 248 3.11 -2.23 -28.64
CA MET A 248 3.49 -3.17 -29.69
C MET A 248 2.35 -4.13 -30.06
N LYS A 249 1.66 -4.72 -29.07
CA LYS A 249 0.51 -5.64 -29.30
C LYS A 249 -0.71 -4.95 -29.93
N ASP A 250 -0.94 -3.68 -29.63
CA ASP A 250 -1.93 -2.82 -30.31
C ASP A 250 -1.44 -2.35 -31.70
N GLY A 251 -0.16 -2.54 -32.02
CA GLY A 251 0.45 -2.24 -33.31
C GLY A 251 0.79 -0.77 -33.54
N SER A 252 0.72 0.06 -32.48
CA SER A 252 1.10 1.48 -32.49
C SER A 252 2.60 1.71 -32.54
N VAL A 253 3.40 0.79 -31.98
CA VAL A 253 4.86 0.83 -32.02
C VAL A 253 5.37 -0.33 -32.86
N ARG A 254 6.27 -0.03 -33.80
CA ARG A 254 6.92 -0.97 -34.73
C ARG A 254 8.34 -0.48 -35.02
N VAL A 255 9.19 -1.34 -35.58
CA VAL A 255 10.45 -0.92 -36.20
C VAL A 255 10.12 0.02 -37.37
N GLN A 256 10.83 1.15 -37.48
CA GLN A 256 10.71 2.05 -38.63
C GLN A 256 11.77 1.71 -39.68
N ASP A 257 11.47 1.93 -40.96
CA ASP A 257 12.38 1.61 -42.06
C ASP A 257 13.77 2.26 -41.87
N GLY A 258 14.80 1.42 -41.71
CA GLY A 258 16.19 1.84 -41.53
C GLY A 258 16.66 2.05 -40.08
N GLN A 259 15.76 2.06 -39.09
CA GLN A 259 16.16 2.08 -37.67
C GLN A 259 16.67 0.69 -37.24
N THR A 260 17.90 0.63 -36.72
CA THR A 260 18.55 -0.61 -36.26
C THR A 260 19.53 -0.31 -35.13
N ILE A 261 19.93 -1.30 -34.33
CA ILE A 261 21.02 -1.14 -33.35
C ILE A 261 22.36 -0.88 -34.05
N ARG A 262 22.49 -1.29 -35.32
CA ARG A 262 23.67 -1.07 -36.17
C ARG A 262 23.95 0.42 -36.43
N GLN A 263 22.99 1.32 -36.21
CA GLN A 263 23.17 2.77 -36.37
C GLN A 263 24.09 3.41 -35.31
N TYR A 264 24.34 2.73 -34.18
CA TYR A 264 25.20 3.23 -33.10
C TYR A 264 26.69 2.93 -33.30
N PHE A 265 27.06 2.28 -34.41
CA PHE A 265 28.45 2.02 -34.79
C PHE A 265 28.88 3.02 -35.87
N THR A 266 29.86 3.87 -35.56
CA THR A 266 30.31 4.90 -36.51
C THR A 266 31.13 4.28 -37.65
N ALA A 267 30.92 4.76 -38.87
CA ALA A 267 31.49 4.14 -40.07
C ALA A 267 33.00 4.43 -40.28
N ASN A 268 33.80 3.37 -40.15
CA ASN A 268 35.16 3.17 -40.71
C ASN A 268 36.30 4.12 -40.26
N THR A 269 37.10 3.65 -39.30
CA THR A 269 38.58 3.63 -39.43
C THR A 269 39.07 2.18 -39.33
N GLU A 270 40.24 1.86 -39.90
CA GLU A 270 40.73 0.47 -40.04
C GLU A 270 41.53 -0.04 -38.82
N ASP A 271 41.65 0.76 -37.76
CA ASP A 271 42.45 0.44 -36.57
C ASP A 271 41.61 -0.16 -35.42
N GLU A 272 41.88 -1.43 -35.10
CA GLU A 272 41.20 -2.20 -34.04
C GLU A 272 41.22 -1.52 -32.66
N ALA A 273 42.23 -0.70 -32.36
CA ALA A 273 42.39 -0.01 -31.09
C ALA A 273 41.47 1.23 -30.92
N GLU A 274 40.94 1.79 -32.02
CA GLU A 274 40.06 2.96 -31.98
C GLU A 274 38.56 2.61 -32.03
N LYS A 275 38.20 1.34 -32.24
CA LYS A 275 36.80 0.90 -32.37
C LYS A 275 35.92 1.26 -31.17
N VAL A 276 36.45 1.11 -29.94
CA VAL A 276 35.70 1.43 -28.71
C VAL A 276 35.39 2.92 -28.61
N SER A 277 36.23 3.79 -29.19
CA SER A 277 36.04 5.24 -29.27
C SER A 277 34.91 5.66 -30.23
N ASN A 278 34.48 4.76 -31.11
CA ASN A 278 33.61 5.06 -32.27
C ASN A 278 32.17 4.53 -32.11
N ILE A 279 31.78 4.11 -30.90
CA ILE A 279 30.42 3.64 -30.58
C ILE A 279 29.63 4.78 -29.93
N GLN A 280 28.48 5.12 -30.50
CA GLN A 280 27.57 6.09 -29.91
C GLN A 280 26.83 5.45 -28.73
N LEU A 281 26.98 6.04 -27.54
CA LEU A 281 26.27 5.61 -26.34
C LEU A 281 24.76 5.85 -26.45
N MET A 282 23.99 5.00 -25.78
CA MET A 282 22.53 4.89 -25.85
C MET A 282 21.92 5.25 -24.49
N ASP A 283 20.99 6.20 -24.49
CA ASP A 283 20.20 6.54 -23.30
C ASP A 283 19.41 5.32 -22.77
N ALA A 284 19.02 5.37 -21.50
CA ALA A 284 18.24 4.33 -20.83
C ALA A 284 16.98 3.90 -21.61
N GLU A 285 16.22 4.86 -22.14
CA GLU A 285 15.01 4.58 -22.92
C GLU A 285 15.31 3.92 -24.26
N VAL A 286 16.45 4.26 -24.87
CA VAL A 286 16.89 3.71 -26.16
C VAL A 286 17.35 2.27 -25.99
N ALA A 287 18.14 2.00 -24.95
CA ALA A 287 18.58 0.65 -24.62
C ALA A 287 17.38 -0.26 -24.25
N LEU A 288 16.45 0.24 -23.41
CA LEU A 288 15.22 -0.47 -23.07
C LEU A 288 14.31 -0.69 -24.28
N TYR A 289 14.16 0.32 -25.16
CA TYR A 289 13.38 0.19 -26.40
C TYR A 289 13.86 -0.96 -27.26
N TRP A 290 15.18 -1.04 -27.50
CA TRP A 290 15.74 -2.11 -28.33
C TRP A 290 15.66 -3.48 -27.65
N LYS A 291 15.92 -3.57 -26.34
CA LYS A 291 15.74 -4.79 -25.53
C LYS A 291 14.33 -5.36 -25.68
N ILE A 292 13.30 -4.52 -25.53
CA ILE A 292 11.90 -4.97 -25.64
C ILE A 292 11.50 -5.24 -27.10
N MET A 293 11.94 -4.41 -28.06
CA MET A 293 11.63 -4.61 -29.49
C MET A 293 12.17 -5.95 -30.00
N CYS A 294 13.43 -6.28 -29.70
CA CYS A 294 14.03 -7.55 -30.07
C CYS A 294 13.33 -8.73 -29.38
N LYS A 295 12.99 -8.61 -28.08
CA LYS A 295 12.22 -9.63 -27.34
C LYS A 295 10.83 -9.86 -27.94
N HIS A 296 10.17 -8.78 -28.37
CA HIS A 296 8.85 -8.86 -29.00
C HIS A 296 8.90 -9.53 -30.38
N LEU A 297 9.85 -9.15 -31.24
CA LEU A 297 10.04 -9.78 -32.56
C LEU A 297 10.35 -11.28 -32.41
N GLN A 298 11.25 -11.65 -31.48
CA GLN A 298 11.57 -13.05 -31.21
C GLN A 298 10.34 -13.83 -30.72
N ALA A 299 9.56 -13.25 -29.79
CA ALA A 299 8.35 -13.88 -29.27
C ALA A 299 7.27 -14.06 -30.35
N GLU A 300 7.06 -13.08 -31.23
CA GLU A 300 6.15 -13.22 -32.36
C GLU A 300 6.62 -14.31 -33.34
N ALA A 301 7.91 -14.35 -33.68
CA ALA A 301 8.48 -15.38 -34.55
C ALA A 301 8.34 -16.79 -33.94
N GLN A 302 8.55 -16.95 -32.64
CA GLN A 302 8.37 -18.22 -31.92
C GLN A 302 6.90 -18.66 -31.87
N ILE A 303 5.98 -17.72 -31.61
CA ILE A 303 4.52 -18.00 -31.64
C ILE A 303 4.12 -18.43 -33.05
N LYS A 304 4.52 -17.69 -34.09
CA LYS A 304 4.19 -18.01 -35.49
C LYS A 304 4.83 -19.31 -35.98
N GLY A 305 6.07 -19.61 -35.59
CA GLY A 305 6.69 -20.90 -35.83
C GLY A 305 5.93 -22.06 -35.15
N SER A 306 5.38 -21.83 -33.96
CA SER A 306 4.58 -22.82 -33.22
C SER A 306 3.18 -23.01 -33.82
N GLU A 307 2.52 -21.93 -34.27
CA GLU A 307 1.27 -21.99 -35.04
C GLU A 307 1.49 -22.74 -36.37
N ALA A 308 2.60 -22.47 -37.06
CA ALA A 308 2.98 -23.19 -38.28
C ALA A 308 3.21 -24.69 -38.06
N ALA A 309 3.91 -25.06 -36.99
CA ALA A 309 4.22 -26.46 -36.66
C ALA A 309 3.01 -27.28 -36.17
N THR A 310 1.97 -26.61 -35.64
CA THR A 310 0.73 -27.27 -35.16
C THR A 310 -0.40 -27.26 -36.19
N THR A 311 -0.34 -26.38 -37.19
CA THR A 311 -1.29 -26.29 -38.31
C THR A 311 -0.85 -27.19 -39.48
N THR A 312 -1.70 -27.41 -40.49
CA THR A 312 -1.33 -28.13 -41.72
C THR A 312 -1.81 -27.42 -42.98
N GLY A 313 -1.22 -27.76 -44.14
CA GLY A 313 -1.64 -27.20 -45.43
C GLY A 313 -1.21 -25.75 -45.63
N THR A 314 -2.06 -24.94 -46.26
CA THR A 314 -1.75 -23.56 -46.64
C THR A 314 -1.61 -22.60 -45.46
N GLU A 315 -2.38 -22.80 -44.39
CA GLU A 315 -2.34 -21.93 -43.20
C GLU A 315 -0.99 -22.08 -42.46
N ALA A 316 -0.47 -23.30 -42.36
CA ALA A 316 0.88 -23.56 -41.84
C ALA A 316 1.97 -22.85 -42.66
N ALA A 317 1.83 -22.78 -43.99
CA ALA A 317 2.77 -22.07 -44.85
C ALA A 317 2.70 -20.54 -44.69
N VAL A 318 1.51 -19.99 -44.39
CA VAL A 318 1.37 -18.56 -44.06
C VAL A 318 2.04 -18.25 -42.73
N TYR A 319 1.76 -19.01 -41.67
CA TYR A 319 2.39 -18.80 -40.35
C TYR A 319 3.91 -19.02 -40.40
N ALA A 320 4.40 -19.94 -41.23
CA ALA A 320 5.85 -20.11 -41.45
C ALA A 320 6.48 -18.91 -42.17
N SER A 321 5.77 -18.28 -43.11
CA SER A 321 6.22 -17.02 -43.73
C SER A 321 6.23 -15.89 -42.70
N GLU A 322 5.14 -15.71 -41.94
CA GLU A 322 5.05 -14.70 -40.87
C GLU A 322 6.17 -14.87 -39.83
N ALA A 323 6.56 -16.11 -39.52
CA ALA A 323 7.68 -16.40 -38.63
C ALA A 323 9.05 -16.06 -39.26
N SER A 324 9.24 -16.34 -40.55
CA SER A 324 10.47 -15.95 -41.28
C SER A 324 10.60 -14.44 -41.33
N ASP A 325 9.56 -13.73 -41.79
CA ASP A 325 9.54 -12.27 -41.92
C ASP A 325 9.90 -11.57 -40.59
N LYS A 326 9.51 -12.16 -39.45
CA LYS A 326 9.81 -11.66 -38.10
C LYS A 326 11.25 -11.95 -37.65
N ASN A 327 11.81 -13.10 -38.01
CA ASN A 327 13.24 -13.40 -37.78
C ASN A 327 14.14 -12.54 -38.67
N ASP A 328 13.80 -12.40 -39.96
CA ASP A 328 14.55 -11.58 -40.92
C ASP A 328 14.59 -10.09 -40.47
N LEU A 329 13.51 -9.58 -39.87
CA LEU A 329 13.47 -8.27 -39.21
C LEU A 329 14.31 -8.19 -37.93
N LEU A 330 14.30 -9.24 -37.09
CA LEU A 330 15.09 -9.31 -35.86
C LEU A 330 16.59 -9.31 -36.17
N ASP A 331 17.03 -10.18 -37.09
CA ASP A 331 18.42 -10.26 -37.54
C ASP A 331 18.87 -8.93 -38.17
N GLY A 332 18.00 -8.26 -38.94
CA GLY A 332 18.25 -6.94 -39.50
C GLY A 332 18.46 -5.83 -38.44
N VAL A 333 17.76 -5.91 -37.31
CA VAL A 333 17.83 -4.95 -36.20
C VAL A 333 19.06 -5.16 -35.31
N LEU A 334 19.41 -6.41 -35.01
CA LEU A 334 20.48 -6.79 -34.09
C LEU A 334 21.89 -6.37 -34.57
N PRO A 335 22.90 -6.28 -33.67
CA PRO A 335 24.31 -6.12 -34.06
C PRO A 335 24.74 -7.17 -35.08
N SER A 336 25.64 -6.83 -36.01
CA SER A 336 25.90 -7.70 -37.17
C SER A 336 26.79 -8.91 -36.85
N THR A 337 27.58 -8.82 -35.78
CA THR A 337 28.36 -9.93 -35.22
C THR A 337 28.28 -9.94 -33.69
N ILE A 338 28.69 -11.07 -33.09
CA ILE A 338 28.86 -11.18 -31.63
C ILE A 338 30.02 -10.31 -31.12
N SER A 339 31.00 -9.94 -31.96
CA SER A 339 32.00 -8.92 -31.58
C SER A 339 31.32 -7.57 -31.42
N ASP A 340 30.58 -7.11 -32.44
CA ASP A 340 29.86 -5.83 -32.42
C ASP A 340 28.99 -5.71 -31.15
N TYR A 341 28.30 -6.78 -30.78
CA TYR A 341 27.52 -6.87 -29.54
C TYR A 341 28.38 -6.71 -28.28
N VAL A 342 29.49 -7.46 -28.17
CA VAL A 342 30.40 -7.37 -27.02
C VAL A 342 31.02 -5.98 -26.93
N ASP A 343 31.47 -5.42 -28.06
CA ASP A 343 32.09 -4.10 -28.15
C ASP A 343 31.09 -2.98 -27.77
N LEU A 344 29.83 -3.11 -28.19
CA LEU A 344 28.72 -2.22 -27.79
C LEU A 344 28.48 -2.25 -26.27
N VAL A 345 28.36 -3.44 -25.67
CA VAL A 345 28.16 -3.56 -24.21
C VAL A 345 29.39 -3.04 -23.45
N LYS A 346 30.61 -3.32 -23.93
CA LYS A 346 31.87 -2.82 -23.35
C LYS A 346 31.99 -1.30 -23.38
N ALA A 347 31.55 -0.63 -24.44
CA ALA A 347 31.56 0.82 -24.52
C ALA A 347 30.68 1.45 -23.41
N HIS A 348 29.46 0.92 -23.22
CA HIS A 348 28.55 1.38 -22.18
C HIS A 348 29.06 1.06 -20.77
N LEU A 349 29.58 -0.16 -20.55
CA LEU A 349 30.27 -0.56 -19.32
C LEU A 349 31.48 0.32 -18.98
N SER A 350 32.12 0.95 -19.97
CA SER A 350 33.28 1.82 -19.77
C SER A 350 32.91 3.30 -19.61
N ALA A 351 31.65 3.66 -19.86
CA ALA A 351 31.15 5.04 -19.78
C ALA A 351 30.73 5.48 -18.36
N GLY A 352 30.77 4.56 -17.38
CA GLY A 352 30.51 4.85 -15.97
C GLY A 352 29.05 4.66 -15.53
N PRO A 353 28.72 5.00 -14.27
CA PRO A 353 27.47 4.60 -13.61
C PRO A 353 26.21 5.14 -14.31
N ASN A 354 26.28 6.30 -14.95
CA ASN A 354 25.19 6.89 -15.75
C ASN A 354 24.73 6.00 -16.93
N TYR A 355 25.49 4.95 -17.29
CA TYR A 355 25.13 3.97 -18.31
C TYR A 355 24.97 2.56 -17.74
N HIS A 356 24.87 2.40 -16.41
CA HIS A 356 24.68 1.09 -15.78
C HIS A 356 23.34 0.44 -16.18
N PHE A 357 22.24 1.21 -16.15
CA PHE A 357 20.93 0.73 -16.63
C PHE A 357 20.99 0.37 -18.13
N ALA A 358 21.54 1.25 -18.97
CA ALA A 358 21.69 0.98 -20.41
C ALA A 358 22.52 -0.31 -20.66
N SER A 359 23.64 -0.47 -19.95
CA SER A 359 24.49 -1.67 -20.00
C SER A 359 23.71 -2.94 -19.61
N ARG A 360 22.81 -2.86 -18.61
CA ARG A 360 21.94 -3.98 -18.21
C ARG A 360 20.96 -4.37 -19.32
N GLN A 361 20.30 -3.39 -19.93
CA GLN A 361 19.39 -3.64 -21.06
C GLN A 361 20.12 -4.22 -22.27
N LEU A 362 21.35 -3.78 -22.52
CA LEU A 362 22.20 -4.32 -23.59
C LEU A 362 22.69 -5.74 -23.27
N LEU A 363 23.03 -6.08 -22.02
CA LEU A 363 23.32 -7.48 -21.63
C LEU A 363 22.13 -8.40 -21.93
N LEU A 364 20.90 -7.94 -21.64
CA LEU A 364 19.66 -8.69 -21.90
C LEU A 364 19.34 -8.88 -23.40
N LEU A 365 19.89 -8.07 -24.31
CA LEU A 365 19.81 -8.38 -25.75
C LEU A 365 20.51 -9.70 -26.13
N GLY A 366 21.44 -10.18 -25.30
CA GLY A 366 22.17 -11.43 -25.54
C GLY A 366 21.28 -12.68 -25.53
N GLU A 367 20.12 -12.64 -24.86
CA GLU A 367 19.08 -13.69 -24.96
C GLU A 367 18.64 -13.92 -26.43
N MET A 368 18.66 -12.86 -27.24
CA MET A 368 18.18 -12.85 -28.63
C MET A 368 19.22 -13.32 -29.64
N LEU A 369 20.51 -13.30 -29.26
CA LEU A 369 21.63 -13.64 -30.14
C LEU A 369 21.86 -15.16 -30.21
N ASP A 370 22.53 -15.63 -31.27
CA ASP A 370 22.90 -17.04 -31.40
C ASP A 370 24.39 -17.31 -31.13
N PHE A 371 24.61 -18.10 -30.09
CA PHE A 371 25.91 -18.66 -29.69
C PHE A 371 26.03 -20.15 -30.05
N SER A 372 25.27 -20.68 -31.02
CA SER A 372 25.42 -22.07 -31.48
C SER A 372 26.83 -22.32 -32.05
N ASP A 373 27.36 -21.36 -32.82
CA ASP A 373 28.71 -21.38 -33.36
C ASP A 373 29.81 -21.32 -32.26
N THR A 374 30.94 -21.97 -32.54
CA THR A 374 32.04 -22.13 -31.60
C THR A 374 32.94 -20.90 -31.49
N MET A 375 33.06 -20.08 -32.54
CA MET A 375 33.76 -18.80 -32.45
C MET A 375 32.90 -17.77 -31.71
N ASN A 376 31.61 -17.66 -32.06
CA ASN A 376 30.64 -16.81 -31.35
C ASN A 376 30.61 -17.12 -29.83
N ARG A 377 30.44 -18.40 -29.47
CA ARG A 377 30.45 -18.85 -28.07
C ARG A 377 31.79 -18.56 -27.37
N LYS A 378 32.92 -18.64 -28.07
CA LYS A 378 34.23 -18.31 -27.50
C LYS A 378 34.39 -16.81 -27.23
N ILE A 379 33.95 -15.94 -28.15
CA ILE A 379 33.96 -14.49 -27.96
C ILE A 379 33.11 -14.12 -26.74
N ALA A 380 31.85 -14.59 -26.71
CA ALA A 380 30.94 -14.32 -25.61
C ALA A 380 31.39 -14.91 -24.26
N SER A 381 32.00 -16.10 -24.26
CA SER A 381 32.59 -16.70 -23.04
C SER A 381 33.79 -15.92 -22.51
N SER A 382 34.63 -15.37 -23.39
CA SER A 382 35.73 -14.48 -23.00
C SER A 382 35.21 -13.18 -22.39
N PHE A 383 34.15 -12.60 -22.96
CA PHE A 383 33.48 -11.43 -22.41
C PHE A 383 32.81 -11.72 -21.06
N LEU A 384 32.19 -12.89 -20.89
CA LEU A 384 31.63 -13.32 -19.61
C LEU A 384 32.69 -13.50 -18.52
N HIS A 385 33.87 -14.03 -18.84
CA HIS A 385 34.98 -14.11 -17.87
C HIS A 385 35.43 -12.71 -17.42
N GLU A 386 35.60 -11.79 -18.37
CA GLU A 386 35.92 -10.37 -18.12
C GLU A 386 34.83 -9.66 -17.29
N LEU A 387 33.56 -9.94 -17.56
CA LEU A 387 32.41 -9.37 -16.86
C LEU A 387 32.27 -9.91 -15.42
N LEU A 388 32.51 -11.21 -15.21
CA LEU A 388 32.50 -11.83 -13.88
C LEU A 388 33.74 -11.47 -13.04
N THR A 389 34.88 -11.14 -13.68
CA THR A 389 36.12 -10.73 -13.01
C THR A 389 36.32 -9.21 -12.92
N ARG A 390 35.43 -8.40 -13.51
CA ARG A 390 35.38 -6.94 -13.31
C ARG A 390 35.16 -6.64 -11.81
N PRO A 391 36.01 -5.81 -11.17
CA PRO A 391 35.83 -5.43 -9.77
C PRO A 391 34.50 -4.72 -9.54
N LEU A 392 33.92 -4.92 -8.34
CA LEU A 392 32.72 -4.18 -7.92
C LEU A 392 32.99 -2.67 -7.88
N GLU A 393 32.01 -1.90 -8.35
CA GLU A 393 32.01 -0.44 -8.29
C GLU A 393 31.80 0.02 -6.84
N HIS A 394 32.42 1.14 -6.47
CA HIS A 394 32.43 1.64 -5.10
C HIS A 394 32.37 3.16 -5.05
N GLU A 395 31.65 3.65 -4.06
CA GLU A 395 31.75 5.02 -3.57
C GLU A 395 32.85 5.10 -2.50
N VAL A 396 33.14 6.33 -2.06
CA VAL A 396 34.05 6.61 -0.95
C VAL A 396 33.31 7.52 0.02
N ASP A 397 33.27 7.15 1.30
CA ASP A 397 32.60 7.91 2.35
C ASP A 397 33.40 9.17 2.79
N GLU A 398 32.84 9.97 3.70
CA GLU A 398 33.49 11.19 4.20
C GLU A 398 34.81 10.92 4.97
N ASP A 399 34.98 9.70 5.51
CA ASP A 399 36.18 9.25 6.22
C ASP A 399 37.25 8.65 5.28
N GLY A 400 36.91 8.43 4.00
CA GLY A 400 37.81 7.86 2.98
C GLY A 400 37.76 6.34 2.86
N ASN A 401 36.82 5.66 3.53
CA ASN A 401 36.59 4.23 3.33
C ASN A 401 35.84 4.00 2.01
N LYS A 402 36.09 2.87 1.37
CA LYS A 402 35.28 2.45 0.22
C LYS A 402 33.95 1.87 0.72
N MET A 403 32.87 2.15 0.00
CA MET A 403 31.59 1.44 0.16
C MET A 403 31.21 0.81 -1.18
N ALA A 404 30.88 -0.48 -1.21
CA ALA A 404 30.42 -1.12 -2.44
C ALA A 404 29.08 -0.50 -2.88
N ILE A 405 28.92 -0.21 -4.17
CA ILE A 405 27.67 0.35 -4.68
C ILE A 405 26.57 -0.73 -4.64
N GLY A 406 25.42 -0.37 -4.05
CA GLY A 406 24.25 -1.24 -3.91
C GLY A 406 24.43 -2.38 -2.90
N ASP A 407 23.74 -3.50 -3.11
CA ASP A 407 23.63 -4.56 -2.09
C ASP A 407 24.92 -5.36 -1.87
N GLY A 408 25.91 -5.24 -2.76
CA GLY A 408 27.19 -5.97 -2.73
C GLY A 408 27.09 -7.50 -2.87
N VAL A 409 25.88 -8.04 -2.98
CA VAL A 409 25.58 -9.44 -3.34
C VAL A 409 25.60 -9.59 -4.86
N SER A 410 25.21 -8.53 -5.56
CA SER A 410 25.02 -8.49 -7.01
C SER A 410 26.24 -7.88 -7.70
N LEU A 411 26.55 -8.32 -8.92
CA LEU A 411 27.75 -7.91 -9.69
C LEU A 411 27.72 -6.48 -10.26
N GLY A 412 26.98 -5.59 -9.61
CA GLY A 412 26.62 -4.24 -10.03
C GLY A 412 25.59 -3.61 -9.06
N GLY A 413 25.60 -4.00 -7.78
CA GLY A 413 24.75 -3.42 -6.74
C GLY A 413 23.25 -3.77 -6.75
N ASP A 414 22.71 -4.25 -7.87
CA ASP A 414 21.29 -4.61 -8.02
C ASP A 414 21.07 -6.05 -8.53
N LYS A 415 20.03 -6.70 -8.00
CA LYS A 415 19.64 -8.07 -8.31
C LYS A 415 19.36 -8.28 -9.80
N GLU A 416 18.73 -7.31 -10.47
CA GLU A 416 18.42 -7.45 -11.89
C GLU A 416 19.68 -7.42 -12.76
N TRP A 417 20.79 -6.82 -12.29
CA TRP A 417 22.09 -6.95 -12.94
C TRP A 417 22.64 -8.38 -12.83
N ALA A 418 22.68 -8.95 -11.61
CA ALA A 418 23.15 -10.32 -11.41
C ALA A 418 22.33 -11.34 -12.22
N LYS A 419 21.02 -11.10 -12.33
CA LYS A 419 20.10 -11.86 -13.20
C LYS A 419 20.44 -11.71 -14.69
N ALA A 420 20.67 -10.50 -15.19
CA ALA A 420 21.06 -10.28 -16.60
C ALA A 420 22.38 -10.98 -16.95
N VAL A 421 23.38 -10.94 -16.05
CA VAL A 421 24.65 -11.68 -16.21
C VAL A 421 24.41 -13.20 -16.22
N ALA A 422 23.55 -13.70 -15.33
CA ALA A 422 23.21 -15.14 -15.26
C ALA A 422 22.41 -15.64 -16.48
N GLU A 423 21.48 -14.84 -17.01
CA GLU A 423 20.71 -15.13 -18.22
C GLU A 423 21.63 -15.18 -19.46
N LEU A 424 22.54 -14.20 -19.63
CA LEU A 424 23.57 -14.24 -20.67
C LEU A 424 24.49 -15.45 -20.52
N ALA A 425 24.98 -15.72 -19.30
CA ALA A 425 25.85 -16.85 -19.02
C ALA A 425 25.18 -18.19 -19.37
N LYS A 426 23.92 -18.39 -19.00
CA LYS A 426 23.13 -19.58 -19.38
C LYS A 426 22.85 -19.67 -20.89
N ARG A 427 22.68 -18.53 -21.57
CA ARG A 427 22.44 -18.47 -23.03
C ARG A 427 23.69 -18.84 -23.84
N VAL A 428 24.89 -18.49 -23.36
CA VAL A 428 26.20 -18.83 -23.94
C VAL A 428 26.64 -20.25 -23.57
N HIS A 429 26.45 -20.64 -22.31
CA HIS A 429 26.84 -21.94 -21.74
C HIS A 429 25.64 -22.88 -21.56
N ALA A 430 24.90 -23.08 -22.65
CA ALA A 430 23.60 -23.74 -22.66
C ALA A 430 23.63 -25.28 -22.46
N SER A 431 24.80 -25.92 -22.52
CA SER A 431 24.92 -27.35 -22.24
C SER A 431 24.85 -27.63 -20.74
N VAL A 432 24.23 -28.75 -20.36
CA VAL A 432 24.07 -29.17 -18.96
C VAL A 432 25.43 -29.22 -18.24
N GLY A 433 25.60 -28.38 -17.21
CA GLY A 433 26.82 -28.32 -16.41
C GLY A 433 27.97 -27.49 -16.99
N GLU A 434 27.81 -26.80 -18.12
CA GLU A 434 28.80 -25.81 -18.60
C GLU A 434 28.74 -24.53 -17.76
N PHE A 435 27.55 -23.99 -17.49
CA PHE A 435 27.37 -22.81 -16.62
C PHE A 435 28.07 -23.01 -15.26
N GLU A 436 27.77 -24.10 -14.56
CA GLU A 436 28.39 -24.41 -13.27
C GLU A 436 29.91 -24.66 -13.39
N MET A 437 30.44 -25.06 -14.55
CA MET A 437 31.88 -25.24 -14.76
C MET A 437 32.60 -23.90 -14.91
N VAL A 438 32.08 -23.01 -15.75
CA VAL A 438 32.70 -21.72 -16.05
C VAL A 438 32.63 -20.79 -14.84
N VAL A 439 31.46 -20.67 -14.22
CA VAL A 439 31.30 -19.78 -13.05
C VAL A 439 32.07 -20.33 -11.84
N ALA A 440 32.11 -21.64 -11.59
CA ALA A 440 32.95 -22.21 -10.54
C ALA A 440 34.45 -21.98 -10.77
N THR A 441 34.90 -21.87 -12.03
CA THR A 441 36.30 -21.52 -12.35
C THR A 441 36.60 -20.07 -11.96
N VAL A 442 35.68 -19.14 -12.20
CA VAL A 442 35.83 -17.74 -11.75
C VAL A 442 35.76 -17.62 -10.23
N VAL A 443 34.86 -18.36 -9.56
CA VAL A 443 34.82 -18.41 -8.08
C VAL A 443 36.16 -18.91 -7.53
N GLU A 444 36.74 -19.97 -8.10
CA GLU A 444 38.05 -20.49 -7.69
C GLU A 444 39.18 -19.46 -7.93
N GLU A 445 39.16 -18.70 -9.02
CA GLU A 445 40.14 -17.63 -9.27
C GLU A 445 40.02 -16.48 -8.25
N LEU A 446 38.80 -16.02 -7.95
CA LEU A 446 38.54 -14.97 -6.96
C LEU A 446 38.73 -15.45 -5.51
N ALA A 447 38.59 -16.74 -5.22
CA ALA A 447 38.76 -17.31 -3.88
C ALA A 447 40.22 -17.39 -3.43
N ARG A 448 41.21 -17.33 -4.34
CA ARG A 448 42.64 -17.47 -3.98
C ARG A 448 43.12 -16.37 -3.03
N PRO A 449 42.94 -15.05 -3.31
CA PRO A 449 43.32 -14.01 -2.36
C PRO A 449 42.56 -14.10 -1.02
N CYS A 450 41.32 -14.58 -1.04
CA CYS A 450 40.52 -14.81 0.16
C CYS A 450 41.13 -15.92 1.04
N ARG A 451 41.48 -17.08 0.47
CA ARG A 451 42.15 -18.19 1.18
C ARG A 451 43.57 -17.81 1.64
N GLU A 452 44.32 -17.07 0.82
CA GLU A 452 45.68 -16.60 1.11
C GLU A 452 45.72 -15.46 2.15
N ARG A 453 44.56 -14.89 2.51
CA ARG A 453 44.41 -13.73 3.41
C ARG A 453 45.08 -12.45 2.88
N THR A 454 45.09 -12.30 1.56
CA THR A 454 45.59 -11.13 0.83
C THR A 454 44.46 -10.26 0.24
N ALA A 455 43.22 -10.77 0.20
CA ALA A 455 42.03 -10.01 -0.17
C ALA A 455 41.70 -8.88 0.83
N ASP A 456 41.36 -7.70 0.29
CA ASP A 456 40.60 -6.68 1.04
C ASP A 456 39.10 -7.02 1.07
N PHE A 457 38.29 -6.19 1.74
CA PHE A 457 36.85 -6.46 1.86
C PHE A 457 36.14 -6.40 0.49
N MET A 458 36.56 -5.54 -0.46
CA MET A 458 35.98 -5.46 -1.80
C MET A 458 36.19 -6.76 -2.59
N HIS A 459 37.37 -7.37 -2.48
CA HIS A 459 37.65 -8.68 -3.09
C HIS A 459 36.82 -9.80 -2.45
N TRP A 460 36.59 -9.76 -1.13
CA TRP A 460 35.67 -10.69 -0.47
C TRP A 460 34.22 -10.51 -0.96
N MET A 461 33.71 -9.27 -1.02
CA MET A 461 32.37 -8.96 -1.53
C MET A 461 32.21 -9.47 -2.98
N HIS A 462 33.18 -9.20 -3.85
CA HIS A 462 33.17 -9.64 -5.25
C HIS A 462 33.20 -11.17 -5.40
N CYS A 463 34.07 -11.86 -4.66
CA CYS A 463 34.13 -13.33 -4.66
C CYS A 463 32.82 -13.96 -4.16
N LEU A 464 32.21 -13.38 -3.11
CA LEU A 464 30.92 -13.81 -2.58
C LEU A 464 29.76 -13.48 -3.53
N ALA A 465 29.82 -12.38 -4.30
CA ALA A 465 28.82 -12.03 -5.30
C ALA A 465 28.79 -13.04 -6.46
N VAL A 466 29.95 -13.42 -7.01
CA VAL A 466 30.03 -14.50 -8.04
C VAL A 466 29.61 -15.84 -7.44
N THR A 467 29.94 -16.11 -6.17
CA THR A 467 29.49 -17.31 -5.45
C THR A 467 27.96 -17.34 -5.27
N GLY A 468 27.34 -16.21 -4.94
CA GLY A 468 25.90 -16.05 -4.85
C GLY A 468 25.23 -16.30 -6.20
N LEU A 469 25.76 -15.72 -7.28
CA LEU A 469 25.29 -15.97 -8.65
C LEU A 469 25.41 -17.45 -9.03
N LEU A 470 26.50 -18.15 -8.66
CA LEU A 470 26.65 -19.58 -8.88
C LEU A 470 25.56 -20.39 -8.15
N LEU A 471 25.39 -20.16 -6.85
CA LEU A 471 24.47 -20.94 -6.00
C LEU A 471 22.99 -20.66 -6.33
N GLU A 472 22.63 -19.41 -6.61
CA GLU A 472 21.25 -19.03 -7.01
C GLU A 472 20.82 -19.61 -8.37
N ASN A 473 21.79 -20.02 -9.20
CA ASN A 473 21.56 -20.53 -10.54
C ASN A 473 21.88 -22.03 -10.73
N ALA A 474 22.55 -22.67 -9.77
CA ALA A 474 22.91 -24.08 -9.81
C ALA A 474 21.69 -24.98 -9.56
N SER A 475 21.67 -26.15 -10.23
CA SER A 475 20.55 -27.10 -10.12
C SER A 475 20.55 -27.94 -8.83
N SER A 476 21.73 -28.18 -8.26
CA SER A 476 21.98 -28.86 -6.97
C SER A 476 23.47 -28.79 -6.64
N LEU A 477 23.89 -29.02 -5.39
CA LEU A 477 25.32 -29.14 -5.07
C LEU A 477 26.03 -30.30 -5.80
N GLN A 478 25.29 -31.31 -6.29
CA GLN A 478 25.88 -32.40 -7.07
C GLN A 478 26.43 -31.94 -8.43
N SER A 479 25.89 -30.85 -9.00
CA SER A 479 26.40 -30.25 -10.24
C SER A 479 27.80 -29.63 -10.09
N LEU A 480 28.22 -29.35 -8.85
CA LEU A 480 29.53 -28.78 -8.50
C LEU A 480 30.62 -29.83 -8.20
N GLN A 481 30.27 -31.11 -8.10
CA GLN A 481 31.26 -32.17 -7.84
C GLN A 481 32.22 -32.31 -9.02
N GLY A 482 33.54 -32.31 -8.77
CA GLY A 482 34.56 -32.35 -9.81
C GLY A 482 34.65 -31.10 -10.69
N LYS A 483 34.11 -29.96 -10.24
CA LYS A 483 34.37 -28.63 -10.82
C LYS A 483 35.62 -28.01 -10.19
N ALA A 484 35.93 -26.76 -10.55
CA ALA A 484 37.13 -26.05 -10.09
C ALA A 484 37.15 -25.77 -8.57
N ILE A 485 35.98 -25.69 -7.92
CA ILE A 485 35.80 -25.63 -6.47
C ILE A 485 34.67 -26.59 -6.08
N GLU A 486 34.93 -27.51 -5.14
CA GLU A 486 33.93 -28.50 -4.71
C GLU A 486 33.04 -27.98 -3.55
N PRO A 487 31.81 -28.50 -3.35
CA PRO A 487 30.90 -28.00 -2.31
C PRO A 487 31.49 -27.96 -0.89
N LEU A 488 32.25 -28.98 -0.48
CA LEU A 488 32.89 -29.01 0.83
C LEU A 488 33.99 -27.94 0.96
N GLU A 489 34.74 -27.70 -0.12
CA GLU A 489 35.77 -26.68 -0.17
C GLU A 489 35.15 -25.27 -0.18
N LEU A 490 34.08 -25.05 -0.94
CA LEU A 490 33.32 -23.80 -0.95
C LEU A 490 32.84 -23.45 0.45
N LEU A 491 32.21 -24.41 1.15
CA LEU A 491 31.71 -24.21 2.51
C LEU A 491 32.86 -23.92 3.50
N GLN A 492 33.90 -24.75 3.52
CA GLN A 492 34.93 -24.72 4.57
C GLN A 492 36.07 -23.72 4.32
N SER A 493 36.41 -23.42 3.06
CA SER A 493 37.53 -22.52 2.71
C SER A 493 37.10 -21.09 2.34
N LEU A 494 35.83 -20.87 1.98
CA LEU A 494 35.31 -19.56 1.59
C LEU A 494 34.16 -19.09 2.50
N LEU A 495 33.04 -19.82 2.55
CA LEU A 495 31.81 -19.33 3.20
C LEU A 495 31.90 -19.22 4.73
N LEU A 496 32.33 -20.28 5.43
CA LEU A 496 32.46 -20.27 6.90
C LEU A 496 33.61 -19.38 7.43
N PRO A 497 34.69 -19.13 6.67
CA PRO A 497 35.62 -18.04 6.97
C PRO A 497 35.04 -16.64 6.71
N ALA A 498 34.20 -16.46 5.69
CA ALA A 498 33.64 -15.14 5.34
C ALA A 498 32.68 -14.59 6.40
N THR A 499 31.87 -15.44 7.07
CA THR A 499 31.02 -15.01 8.20
C THR A 499 31.80 -14.58 9.44
N LYS A 500 33.14 -14.68 9.41
CA LYS A 500 34.05 -14.33 10.53
C LYS A 500 35.01 -13.20 10.16
N GLN A 501 34.69 -12.45 9.09
CA GLN A 501 35.41 -11.26 8.68
C GLN A 501 34.96 -10.03 9.49
N ASN A 502 35.88 -9.08 9.66
CA ASN A 502 35.66 -7.87 10.48
C ASN A 502 34.67 -6.84 9.87
N HIS A 503 34.12 -7.09 8.68
CA HIS A 503 33.28 -6.16 7.94
C HIS A 503 31.87 -6.73 7.78
N ASP A 504 30.87 -6.01 8.28
CA ASP A 504 29.50 -6.51 8.43
C ASP A 504 28.87 -6.91 7.09
N ASP A 505 29.10 -6.15 6.01
CA ASP A 505 28.64 -6.55 4.67
C ASP A 505 29.25 -7.87 4.18
N VAL A 506 30.52 -8.15 4.48
CA VAL A 506 31.14 -9.43 4.09
C VAL A 506 30.47 -10.58 4.86
N GLN A 507 30.13 -10.38 6.14
CA GLN A 507 29.33 -11.34 6.89
C GLN A 507 27.92 -11.49 6.28
N ARG A 508 27.23 -10.36 5.98
CA ARG A 508 25.89 -10.31 5.38
C ARG A 508 25.82 -11.10 4.07
N VAL A 509 26.71 -10.84 3.11
CA VAL A 509 26.73 -11.57 1.82
C VAL A 509 27.12 -13.03 2.03
N ALA A 510 28.03 -13.35 2.96
CA ALA A 510 28.39 -14.72 3.29
C ALA A 510 27.21 -15.52 3.87
N LEU A 511 26.39 -14.92 4.75
CA LEU A 511 25.20 -15.55 5.34
C LEU A 511 24.13 -15.81 4.26
N ARG A 512 23.96 -14.92 3.28
CA ARG A 512 23.12 -15.19 2.10
C ARG A 512 23.65 -16.39 1.30
N CYS A 513 24.96 -16.44 1.06
CA CYS A 513 25.58 -17.55 0.32
C CYS A 513 25.49 -18.89 1.08
N LEU A 514 25.59 -18.87 2.42
CA LEU A 514 25.29 -20.05 3.25
C LEU A 514 23.83 -20.46 3.15
N CYS A 515 22.87 -19.53 3.13
CA CYS A 515 21.47 -19.87 2.90
C CYS A 515 21.27 -20.59 1.56
N LEU A 516 21.76 -19.99 0.46
CA LEU A 516 21.68 -20.59 -0.88
C LEU A 516 22.35 -21.97 -0.94
N PHE A 517 23.51 -22.13 -0.30
CA PHE A 517 24.19 -23.43 -0.18
C PHE A 517 23.30 -24.46 0.53
N GLY A 518 22.72 -24.11 1.68
CA GLY A 518 21.85 -25.00 2.45
C GLY A 518 20.51 -25.33 1.79
N LEU A 519 19.98 -24.43 0.94
CA LEU A 519 18.80 -24.70 0.11
C LEU A 519 19.11 -25.72 -1.01
N LEU A 520 20.35 -25.76 -1.52
CA LEU A 520 20.82 -26.77 -2.48
C LEU A 520 21.22 -28.12 -1.82
N GLU A 521 21.26 -28.21 -0.49
CA GLU A 521 21.45 -29.47 0.22
C GLU A 521 20.15 -30.28 0.33
N ASN A 522 20.25 -31.61 0.28
CA ASN A 522 19.09 -32.50 0.53
C ASN A 522 18.70 -32.56 2.02
N ARG A 523 19.64 -32.23 2.91
CA ARG A 523 19.52 -32.15 4.36
C ARG A 523 20.39 -31.00 4.86
N PRO A 524 19.98 -30.24 5.88
CA PRO A 524 20.75 -29.09 6.34
C PRO A 524 22.09 -29.51 6.95
N ASN A 525 23.11 -28.65 6.83
CA ASN A 525 24.42 -28.84 7.44
C ASN A 525 24.50 -28.28 8.88
N ALA A 526 25.01 -29.09 9.81
CA ALA A 526 25.08 -28.73 11.22
C ALA A 526 25.96 -27.53 11.54
N GLU A 527 27.06 -27.31 10.80
CA GLU A 527 27.93 -26.14 11.03
C GLU A 527 27.30 -24.87 10.45
N LEU A 528 26.66 -24.98 9.28
CA LEU A 528 25.91 -23.91 8.62
C LEU A 528 24.78 -23.40 9.50
N VAL A 529 23.93 -24.29 10.02
CA VAL A 529 22.82 -23.95 10.94
C VAL A 529 23.34 -23.33 12.24
N LYS A 530 24.50 -23.77 12.75
CA LYS A 530 25.14 -23.17 13.94
C LYS A 530 25.63 -21.74 13.65
N GLN A 531 26.33 -21.50 12.55
CA GLN A 531 26.77 -20.15 12.19
C GLN A 531 25.58 -19.21 11.96
N LEU A 532 24.52 -19.64 11.27
CA LEU A 532 23.32 -18.81 11.08
C LEU A 532 22.63 -18.47 12.41
N ARG A 533 22.49 -19.43 13.34
CA ARG A 533 21.92 -19.17 14.68
C ARG A 533 22.80 -18.23 15.50
N LEU A 534 24.13 -18.40 15.45
CA LEU A 534 25.09 -17.52 16.11
C LEU A 534 25.01 -16.08 15.57
N SER A 535 25.02 -15.92 14.25
CA SER A 535 24.95 -14.61 13.59
C SER A 535 23.59 -13.91 13.76
N PHE A 536 22.50 -14.63 14.03
CA PHE A 536 21.20 -14.04 14.37
C PHE A 536 21.11 -13.54 15.83
N ILE A 537 21.86 -14.17 16.74
CA ILE A 537 21.85 -13.84 18.17
C ILE A 537 22.87 -12.73 18.48
N ASN A 538 24.10 -12.88 17.97
CA ASN A 538 25.27 -12.06 18.32
C ASN A 538 25.73 -11.11 17.20
N GLY A 539 25.05 -11.08 16.05
CA GLY A 539 25.43 -10.23 14.91
C GLY A 539 24.91 -8.79 15.01
N PRO A 540 25.63 -7.79 14.45
CA PRO A 540 25.09 -6.46 14.18
C PRO A 540 23.78 -6.51 13.40
N ASP A 541 22.94 -5.47 13.47
CA ASP A 541 21.55 -5.54 13.00
C ASP A 541 21.40 -5.95 11.51
N LEU A 542 22.31 -5.53 10.62
CA LEU A 542 22.34 -5.98 9.21
C LEU A 542 22.70 -7.47 9.04
N VAL A 543 23.59 -7.97 9.89
CA VAL A 543 24.04 -9.37 9.92
C VAL A 543 22.94 -10.25 10.50
N SER A 544 22.33 -9.81 11.60
CA SER A 544 21.18 -10.45 12.25
C SER A 544 19.95 -10.47 11.33
N ALA A 545 19.68 -9.41 10.57
CA ALA A 545 18.61 -9.38 9.56
C ALA A 545 18.80 -10.45 8.48
N MET A 546 20.00 -10.57 7.91
CA MET A 546 20.26 -11.59 6.88
C MET A 546 20.27 -13.01 7.46
N ALA A 547 20.80 -13.20 8.67
CA ALA A 547 20.72 -14.47 9.38
C ALA A 547 19.26 -14.87 9.68
N CYS A 548 18.39 -13.89 10.01
CA CYS A 548 16.96 -14.10 10.21
C CYS A 548 16.27 -14.60 8.92
N LYS A 549 16.49 -13.91 7.79
CA LYS A 549 16.01 -14.33 6.45
C LYS A 549 16.47 -15.77 6.15
N ALA A 550 17.77 -16.01 6.29
CA ALA A 550 18.39 -17.31 6.02
C ALA A 550 17.81 -18.46 6.86
N LEU A 551 17.53 -18.22 8.15
CA LEU A 551 16.92 -19.22 9.02
C LEU A 551 15.45 -19.48 8.67
N ILE A 552 14.68 -18.46 8.29
CA ILE A 552 13.28 -18.60 7.85
C ILE A 552 13.21 -19.42 6.55
N ASP A 553 14.08 -19.13 5.58
CA ASP A 553 14.10 -19.85 4.30
C ASP A 553 14.53 -21.32 4.49
N LEU A 554 15.53 -21.60 5.34
CA LEU A 554 15.89 -22.98 5.68
C LEU A 554 14.81 -23.71 6.51
N VAL A 555 14.09 -23.02 7.40
CA VAL A 555 12.97 -23.60 8.16
C VAL A 555 11.77 -23.91 7.26
N THR A 556 11.48 -23.08 6.25
CA THR A 556 10.42 -23.35 5.27
C THR A 556 10.79 -24.43 4.26
N TRP A 557 12.08 -24.58 3.94
CA TRP A 557 12.60 -25.61 3.02
C TRP A 557 12.80 -26.99 3.65
N HIS A 558 13.46 -27.06 4.81
CA HIS A 558 13.79 -28.32 5.52
C HIS A 558 12.78 -28.70 6.61
N GLY A 559 11.95 -27.75 7.08
CA GLY A 559 11.10 -27.96 8.25
C GLY A 559 11.88 -27.79 9.57
N PRO A 560 11.27 -27.18 10.60
CA PRO A 560 11.99 -26.82 11.83
C PRO A 560 12.51 -28.05 12.60
N GLN A 561 11.85 -29.20 12.52
CA GLN A 561 12.29 -30.44 13.17
C GLN A 561 13.59 -31.00 12.59
N GLU A 562 13.79 -30.91 11.26
CA GLU A 562 15.02 -31.42 10.63
C GLU A 562 16.21 -30.48 10.90
N ILE A 563 15.95 -29.17 11.01
CA ILE A 563 16.92 -28.16 11.46
C ILE A 563 17.36 -28.44 12.90
N ASP A 564 16.43 -28.59 13.85
CA ASP A 564 16.71 -28.81 15.28
C ASP A 564 17.44 -30.15 15.52
N GLN A 565 17.01 -31.24 14.88
CA GLN A 565 17.66 -32.55 14.98
C GLN A 565 19.11 -32.53 14.47
N THR A 566 19.38 -31.77 13.42
CA THR A 566 20.71 -31.70 12.77
C THR A 566 21.78 -31.08 13.67
N ILE A 567 21.39 -30.16 14.57
CA ILE A 567 22.28 -29.56 15.56
C ILE A 567 22.29 -30.30 16.91
N GLY A 568 21.52 -31.38 17.05
CA GLY A 568 21.48 -32.25 18.23
C GLY A 568 20.46 -31.84 19.29
N ILE A 569 19.48 -31.00 18.96
CA ILE A 569 18.37 -30.67 19.87
C ILE A 569 17.36 -31.82 19.83
N GLU A 570 17.24 -32.55 20.94
CA GLU A 570 16.25 -33.63 21.08
C GLU A 570 14.84 -33.04 21.13
N SER A 571 13.97 -33.46 20.21
CA SER A 571 12.55 -33.11 20.25
C SER A 571 11.89 -33.76 21.46
N SER A 572 11.35 -32.95 22.36
CA SER A 572 10.40 -33.41 23.39
C SER A 572 9.32 -34.29 22.74
N ASP A 573 9.06 -35.46 23.31
CA ASP A 573 8.32 -36.59 22.72
C ASP A 573 7.21 -36.23 21.72
N ALA A 574 7.10 -37.01 20.64
CA ALA A 574 6.05 -36.90 19.61
C ALA A 574 4.61 -37.24 20.10
N THR A 575 4.40 -37.24 21.41
CA THR A 575 3.11 -37.38 22.11
C THR A 575 2.82 -36.20 23.05
N ASN A 576 3.75 -35.26 23.23
CA ASN A 576 3.53 -34.00 23.94
C ASN A 576 3.20 -32.89 22.94
N GLU A 577 1.98 -32.36 23.02
CA GLU A 577 1.62 -31.11 22.36
C GLU A 577 2.55 -29.99 22.86
N LYS A 578 3.41 -29.44 21.99
CA LYS A 578 4.27 -28.27 22.28
C LYS A 578 3.39 -27.01 22.38
N SER A 579 2.58 -26.94 23.43
CA SER A 579 1.47 -25.99 23.62
C SER A 579 1.93 -24.54 23.78
N GLN A 580 3.22 -24.30 24.06
CA GLN A 580 3.84 -22.98 24.11
C GLN A 580 5.28 -23.05 23.59
N PHE A 581 5.67 -22.07 22.75
CA PHE A 581 7.08 -21.71 22.56
C PHE A 581 7.66 -21.16 23.87
N THR A 582 8.93 -21.42 24.16
CA THR A 582 9.66 -20.81 25.29
C THR A 582 10.15 -19.42 24.89
N THR A 583 9.76 -18.39 25.63
CA THR A 583 10.34 -17.04 25.50
C THR A 583 11.73 -17.03 26.10
N VAL A 584 12.74 -16.74 25.29
CA VAL A 584 14.14 -16.61 25.71
C VAL A 584 14.55 -15.15 25.57
N ASP A 585 15.33 -14.65 26.54
CA ASP A 585 16.00 -13.36 26.39
C ASP A 585 17.25 -13.56 25.52
N VAL A 586 17.21 -13.03 24.29
CA VAL A 586 18.30 -13.15 23.31
C VAL A 586 19.54 -12.34 23.74
N SER A 587 19.37 -11.28 24.54
CA SER A 587 20.44 -10.33 24.88
C SER A 587 21.51 -10.87 25.83
N ASN A 588 21.29 -12.06 26.43
CA ASN A 588 22.16 -12.66 27.45
C ASN A 588 22.61 -14.11 27.11
N MET A 589 22.56 -14.51 25.84
CA MET A 589 22.92 -15.87 25.39
C MET A 589 24.43 -16.03 25.13
N ASN A 590 25.04 -17.10 25.68
CA ASN A 590 26.42 -17.51 25.36
C ASN A 590 26.45 -18.68 24.35
N ASP A 591 27.59 -18.87 23.68
CA ASP A 591 27.82 -19.93 22.67
C ASP A 591 27.41 -21.35 23.11
N ASP A 592 27.53 -21.67 24.40
CA ASP A 592 27.29 -23.02 24.96
C ASP A 592 25.80 -23.32 25.27
N ASP A 593 24.92 -22.31 25.41
CA ASP A 593 23.53 -22.47 25.87
C ASP A 593 22.52 -22.77 24.73
N LEU A 594 23.00 -23.16 23.55
CA LEU A 594 22.24 -23.26 22.30
C LEU A 594 21.22 -24.43 22.20
N ASN A 595 20.72 -24.99 23.30
CA ASN A 595 19.70 -26.07 23.30
C ASN A 595 18.25 -25.54 23.20
N ILE A 596 18.03 -24.60 22.28
CA ILE A 596 16.76 -23.89 22.05
C ILE A 596 16.38 -24.05 20.58
N GLY A 597 15.14 -24.49 20.30
CA GLY A 597 14.68 -24.76 18.94
C GLY A 597 14.70 -23.52 18.04
N VAL A 598 14.88 -23.72 16.73
CA VAL A 598 15.03 -22.63 15.75
C VAL A 598 13.83 -21.67 15.73
N LEU A 599 12.61 -22.18 15.91
CA LEU A 599 11.40 -21.34 16.02
C LEU A 599 11.33 -20.56 17.34
N ASP A 600 11.79 -21.15 18.44
CA ASP A 600 11.84 -20.51 19.76
C ASP A 600 12.85 -19.32 19.73
N ILE A 601 14.00 -19.50 19.04
CA ILE A 601 14.99 -18.44 18.77
C ILE A 601 14.41 -17.35 17.87
N LEU A 602 13.87 -17.71 16.70
CA LEU A 602 13.30 -16.74 15.76
C LEU A 602 12.17 -15.91 16.40
N PHE A 603 11.28 -16.55 17.15
CA PHE A 603 10.21 -15.83 17.84
C PHE A 603 10.74 -14.87 18.92
N SER A 604 11.83 -15.23 19.60
CA SER A 604 12.46 -14.37 20.60
C SER A 604 13.09 -13.10 19.99
N GLY A 605 13.34 -13.06 18.67
CA GLY A 605 13.72 -11.84 17.95
C GLY A 605 12.65 -10.73 17.94
N PHE A 606 11.37 -11.06 18.17
CA PHE A 606 10.33 -10.05 18.42
C PHE A 606 10.42 -9.39 19.81
N LEU A 607 11.27 -9.90 20.71
CA LEU A 607 11.38 -9.49 22.12
C LEU A 607 12.70 -8.80 22.46
N LYS A 608 13.60 -8.62 21.48
CA LYS A 608 14.77 -7.74 21.62
C LYS A 608 14.28 -6.29 21.48
N ASP A 609 14.28 -5.55 22.59
CA ASP A 609 13.84 -4.14 22.60
C ASP A 609 14.79 -3.24 21.78
N ASP A 610 16.07 -3.60 21.70
CA ASP A 610 17.15 -2.84 21.05
C ASP A 610 17.39 -3.27 19.57
N TRP A 611 16.40 -3.08 18.69
CA TRP A 611 16.63 -3.00 17.23
C TRP A 611 16.69 -1.52 16.83
N GLU A 612 17.71 -1.09 16.08
CA GLU A 612 17.87 0.33 15.73
C GLU A 612 16.89 0.77 14.62
N PHE A 613 15.69 1.20 15.02
CA PHE A 613 14.63 1.69 14.12
C PHE A 613 14.93 3.06 13.50
N ASN A 614 15.74 3.07 12.44
CA ASN A 614 15.88 4.23 11.56
C ASN A 614 14.57 4.48 10.78
N LEU A 615 13.82 5.50 11.19
CA LEU A 615 12.49 5.85 10.67
C LEU A 615 12.49 6.57 9.31
N GLU A 616 13.65 6.84 8.71
CA GLU A 616 13.80 7.77 7.58
C GLU A 616 14.08 7.11 6.22
N GLY A 617 13.88 5.78 6.09
CA GLY A 617 13.95 5.08 4.80
C GLY A 617 12.98 3.89 4.69
N ASP A 618 12.66 3.47 3.46
CA ASP A 618 11.81 2.31 3.14
C ASP A 618 12.54 0.96 3.39
N ASN A 619 13.32 0.86 4.48
CA ASN A 619 14.09 -0.34 4.84
C ASN A 619 13.20 -1.43 5.44
N HIS A 620 12.61 -2.24 4.54
CA HIS A 620 11.91 -3.49 4.85
C HIS A 620 12.80 -4.56 5.55
N ASP A 621 14.11 -4.34 5.59
CA ASP A 621 15.13 -5.30 6.04
C ASP A 621 15.37 -5.33 7.57
N ASN A 622 14.46 -4.81 8.39
CA ASN A 622 14.54 -4.96 9.86
C ASN A 622 14.00 -6.33 10.33
N VAL A 623 14.62 -6.91 11.37
CA VAL A 623 14.29 -8.25 11.90
C VAL A 623 12.79 -8.42 12.23
N PRO A 624 12.09 -7.47 12.90
CA PRO A 624 10.66 -7.63 13.17
C PRO A 624 9.78 -7.72 11.91
N THR A 625 10.13 -7.02 10.83
CA THR A 625 9.43 -7.12 9.54
C THR A 625 9.69 -8.47 8.88
N ILE A 626 10.95 -8.91 8.86
CA ILE A 626 11.39 -10.20 8.33
C ILE A 626 10.70 -11.37 9.04
N LEU A 627 10.67 -11.35 10.38
CA LEU A 627 9.95 -12.34 11.20
C LEU A 627 8.45 -12.31 10.93
N GLY A 628 7.85 -11.12 10.84
CA GLY A 628 6.43 -10.94 10.54
C GLY A 628 6.03 -11.56 9.20
N GLU A 629 6.82 -11.30 8.15
CA GLU A 629 6.64 -11.89 6.83
C GLU A 629 6.88 -13.42 6.85
N GLY A 630 7.95 -13.87 7.49
CA GLY A 630 8.31 -15.29 7.58
C GLY A 630 7.26 -16.14 8.28
N PHE A 631 6.79 -15.74 9.46
CA PHE A 631 5.71 -16.46 10.15
C PHE A 631 4.36 -16.33 9.41
N ALA A 632 4.11 -15.22 8.68
CA ALA A 632 2.94 -15.12 7.82
C ALA A 632 3.00 -16.07 6.62
N LYS A 633 4.16 -16.23 5.96
CA LYS A 633 4.40 -17.26 4.92
C LYS A 633 4.14 -18.66 5.48
N ILE A 634 4.73 -18.98 6.64
CA ILE A 634 4.56 -20.29 7.30
C ILE A 634 3.08 -20.62 7.53
N LEU A 635 2.27 -19.66 7.98
CA LEU A 635 0.84 -19.88 8.21
C LEU A 635 0.02 -19.95 6.89
N LEU A 636 0.18 -18.95 6.03
CA LEU A 636 -0.70 -18.72 4.86
C LEU A 636 -0.36 -19.62 3.66
N LEU A 637 0.90 -20.07 3.56
CA LEU A 637 1.41 -20.89 2.46
C LEU A 637 1.83 -22.29 2.93
N SER A 638 1.39 -22.70 4.12
CA SER A 638 1.65 -24.00 4.74
C SER A 638 1.41 -25.21 3.82
N GLU A 639 0.37 -25.16 2.98
CA GLU A 639 0.09 -26.19 1.97
C GLU A 639 1.22 -26.39 0.94
N ASN A 640 2.04 -25.35 0.70
CA ASN A 640 3.22 -25.41 -0.17
C ASN A 640 4.48 -25.92 0.57
N TYR A 641 4.48 -25.87 1.91
CA TYR A 641 5.63 -26.23 2.76
C TYR A 641 5.44 -27.61 3.40
N ALA A 642 5.46 -28.67 2.59
CA ALA A 642 5.15 -30.04 3.01
C ALA A 642 6.02 -30.65 4.14
N ARG A 643 7.09 -29.97 4.59
CA ARG A 643 7.90 -30.35 5.77
C ARG A 643 7.47 -29.63 7.08
N ILE A 644 6.54 -28.68 7.01
CA ILE A 644 5.94 -28.00 8.19
C ILE A 644 4.63 -28.71 8.54
N SER A 645 4.48 -29.20 9.77
CA SER A 645 3.19 -29.75 10.22
C SER A 645 2.19 -28.63 10.53
N ALA A 646 0.93 -28.85 10.11
CA ALA A 646 -0.20 -27.99 10.47
C ALA A 646 -0.44 -27.91 12.00
N ASP A 647 0.07 -28.87 12.78
CA ASP A 647 0.06 -28.84 14.25
C ASP A 647 0.82 -27.63 14.84
N LEU A 648 1.72 -27.02 14.06
CA LEU A 648 2.41 -25.79 14.43
C LEU A 648 1.51 -24.55 14.28
N HIS A 649 0.46 -24.59 13.44
CA HIS A 649 -0.38 -23.41 13.20
C HIS A 649 -1.08 -22.93 14.47
N PRO A 650 -1.72 -23.79 15.31
CA PRO A 650 -2.30 -23.34 16.58
C PRO A 650 -1.30 -22.68 17.53
N VAL A 651 -0.02 -23.09 17.51
CA VAL A 651 1.04 -22.59 18.40
C VAL A 651 1.63 -21.27 17.88
N ILE A 652 1.93 -21.19 16.58
CA ILE A 652 2.37 -19.95 15.91
C ILE A 652 1.25 -18.90 15.99
N LEU A 653 0.00 -19.30 15.72
CA LEU A 653 -1.17 -18.47 15.99
C LEU A 653 -1.28 -18.11 17.47
N ALA A 654 -1.07 -19.01 18.43
CA ALA A 654 -1.15 -18.65 19.87
C ALA A 654 -0.19 -17.51 20.24
N ARG A 655 0.97 -17.41 19.59
CA ARG A 655 1.91 -16.29 19.77
C ARG A 655 1.56 -15.05 18.92
N LEU A 656 1.07 -15.20 17.69
CA LEU A 656 0.66 -14.09 16.81
C LEU A 656 -0.77 -13.55 17.08
N ARG A 657 -1.61 -14.28 17.83
CA ARG A 657 -2.99 -13.93 18.21
C ARG A 657 -3.09 -12.67 19.08
N CYS A 658 -1.94 -12.08 19.41
CA CYS A 658 -1.83 -10.74 19.98
C CYS A 658 -2.44 -9.62 19.14
N VAL A 659 -3.13 -9.85 18.00
CA VAL A 659 -4.00 -8.82 17.38
C VAL A 659 -4.96 -8.20 18.42
N SER A 660 -5.52 -9.01 19.32
CA SER A 660 -6.44 -8.55 20.37
C SER A 660 -5.75 -7.73 21.48
N SER A 661 -4.49 -8.01 21.80
CA SER A 661 -3.70 -7.28 22.84
C SER A 661 -2.91 -6.09 22.29
N ALA A 662 -2.30 -6.24 21.11
CA ALA A 662 -1.58 -5.22 20.37
C ALA A 662 -2.50 -4.13 19.78
N PHE A 663 -3.80 -4.35 19.69
CA PHE A 663 -4.76 -3.34 19.24
C PHE A 663 -4.59 -2.01 19.97
N VAL A 664 -4.48 -2.03 21.31
CA VAL A 664 -4.30 -0.80 22.10
C VAL A 664 -2.92 -0.17 21.84
N PRO A 665 -1.77 -0.87 21.95
CA PRO A 665 -0.47 -0.36 21.52
C PRO A 665 -0.43 0.26 20.12
N VAL A 666 -0.97 -0.42 19.10
CA VAL A 666 -1.04 0.09 17.72
C VAL A 666 -1.88 1.36 17.64
N MET A 667 -3.06 1.37 18.29
CA MET A 667 -3.91 2.56 18.33
C MET A 667 -3.26 3.74 19.09
N ARG A 668 -2.46 3.49 20.13
CA ARG A 668 -1.67 4.53 20.80
C ARG A 668 -0.59 5.08 19.88
N ALA A 669 0.17 4.22 19.19
CA ALA A 669 1.26 4.62 18.28
C ALA A 669 0.74 5.40 17.06
N MET A 670 -0.40 5.03 16.49
CA MET A 670 -0.94 5.69 15.28
C MET A 670 -1.65 7.03 15.55
N TRP A 671 -2.00 7.38 16.79
CA TRP A 671 -2.91 8.51 17.05
C TRP A 671 -2.22 9.87 17.19
N PRO A 672 -2.45 10.85 16.29
CA PRO A 672 -1.74 12.13 16.31
C PRO A 672 -2.19 13.05 17.45
N GLY A 673 -1.22 13.64 18.15
CA GLY A 673 -1.44 14.58 19.26
C GLY A 673 -1.76 13.92 20.61
N LEU A 674 -1.37 12.65 20.79
CA LEU A 674 -1.55 11.87 22.02
C LEU A 674 -0.36 10.89 22.17
N TYR A 675 -0.08 10.41 23.39
CA TYR A 675 0.98 9.42 23.68
C TYR A 675 2.39 9.75 23.12
N GLY A 676 2.74 11.04 23.00
CA GLY A 676 4.02 11.51 22.45
C GLY A 676 4.00 11.84 20.95
N ASN A 677 3.00 11.38 20.21
CA ASN A 677 2.92 11.58 18.76
C ASN A 677 2.70 13.04 18.38
N VAL A 678 3.58 13.59 17.54
CA VAL A 678 3.50 14.97 17.06
C VAL A 678 2.17 15.28 16.34
N GLY A 679 1.56 16.40 16.70
CA GLY A 679 0.42 16.97 16.01
C GLY A 679 0.87 17.81 14.81
N GLY A 680 0.53 17.38 13.59
CA GLY A 680 0.82 18.12 12.36
C GLY A 680 -0.30 19.11 11.98
N SER A 681 -0.29 19.54 10.71
CA SER A 681 -1.37 20.35 10.12
C SER A 681 -2.74 19.65 10.20
N ALA A 682 -3.84 20.41 10.10
CA ALA A 682 -5.19 19.85 10.17
C ALA A 682 -5.43 18.72 9.14
N HIS A 683 -4.91 18.88 7.91
CA HIS A 683 -4.94 17.84 6.89
C HIS A 683 -4.14 16.60 7.32
N ALA A 684 -2.89 16.76 7.77
CA ALA A 684 -2.04 15.65 8.21
C ALA A 684 -2.64 14.88 9.41
N VAL A 685 -3.24 15.60 10.37
CA VAL A 685 -3.96 15.03 11.51
C VAL A 685 -5.22 14.26 11.05
N SER A 686 -5.96 14.77 10.05
CA SER A 686 -7.08 14.06 9.45
C SER A 686 -6.64 12.78 8.74
N LYS A 687 -5.60 12.86 7.89
CA LYS A 687 -5.03 11.73 7.13
C LYS A 687 -4.49 10.63 8.05
N ARG A 688 -3.73 10.98 9.11
CA ARG A 688 -3.28 10.01 10.14
C ARG A 688 -4.45 9.36 10.90
N ARG A 689 -5.51 10.10 11.24
CA ARG A 689 -6.72 9.52 11.87
C ARG A 689 -7.52 8.62 10.91
N LYS A 690 -7.56 8.94 9.60
CA LYS A 690 -8.15 8.09 8.55
C LYS A 690 -7.43 6.73 8.50
N TYR A 691 -6.10 6.72 8.51
CA TYR A 691 -5.29 5.49 8.56
C TYR A 691 -5.47 4.72 9.89
N ALA A 692 -5.44 5.37 11.04
CA ALA A 692 -5.67 4.71 12.33
C ALA A 692 -7.07 4.06 12.41
N ALA A 693 -8.10 4.72 11.89
CA ALA A 693 -9.46 4.16 11.81
C ALA A 693 -9.58 3.00 10.80
N GLN A 694 -8.80 3.01 9.72
CA GLN A 694 -8.71 1.90 8.77
C GLN A 694 -7.99 0.69 9.39
N ALA A 695 -6.85 0.90 10.06
CA ALA A 695 -6.13 -0.13 10.79
C ALA A 695 -7.00 -0.77 11.88
N ALA A 696 -7.70 0.04 12.68
CA ALA A 696 -8.65 -0.46 13.68
C ALA A 696 -9.74 -1.36 13.09
N ARG A 697 -10.33 -0.97 11.96
CA ARG A 697 -11.33 -1.78 11.24
C ARG A 697 -10.75 -3.08 10.71
N PHE A 698 -9.53 -3.05 10.17
CA PHE A 698 -8.83 -4.22 9.67
C PHE A 698 -8.48 -5.21 10.80
N MET A 699 -7.97 -4.72 11.94
CA MET A 699 -7.71 -5.57 13.12
C MET A 699 -8.99 -6.21 13.69
N VAL A 700 -10.12 -5.49 13.70
CA VAL A 700 -11.42 -6.09 14.03
C VAL A 700 -11.84 -7.15 13.00
N GLN A 701 -11.65 -6.90 11.70
CA GLN A 701 -11.92 -7.90 10.67
C GLN A 701 -11.05 -9.16 10.83
N MET A 702 -9.79 -9.03 11.23
CA MET A 702 -8.91 -10.16 11.55
C MET A 702 -9.40 -10.96 12.76
N VAL A 703 -9.94 -10.31 13.80
CA VAL A 703 -10.51 -10.99 14.98
C VAL A 703 -11.90 -11.60 14.69
N GLN A 704 -12.67 -11.01 13.77
CA GLN A 704 -14.00 -11.48 13.36
C GLN A 704 -13.98 -12.56 12.27
N THR A 705 -12.87 -12.73 11.55
CA THR A 705 -12.74 -13.72 10.47
C THR A 705 -12.13 -15.02 11.02
N PRO A 706 -12.83 -16.17 10.96
CA PRO A 706 -12.21 -17.44 11.31
C PRO A 706 -11.12 -17.77 10.29
N LEU A 707 -9.86 -17.76 10.73
CA LEU A 707 -8.70 -17.98 9.87
C LEU A 707 -8.62 -19.40 9.28
N PHE A 708 -9.32 -20.36 9.88
CA PHE A 708 -9.43 -21.75 9.41
C PHE A 708 -10.85 -22.28 9.65
N SER A 709 -11.38 -23.04 8.70
CA SER A 709 -12.67 -23.73 8.83
C SER A 709 -12.51 -25.03 9.64
N THR A 710 -13.39 -25.28 10.59
CA THR A 710 -13.34 -26.44 11.50
C THR A 710 -13.87 -27.74 10.86
N GLU A 711 -13.61 -27.97 9.57
CA GLU A 711 -14.20 -29.08 8.79
C GLU A 711 -13.40 -30.39 8.89
N THR A 712 -12.10 -30.34 9.20
CA THR A 712 -11.26 -31.54 9.37
C THR A 712 -11.54 -32.33 10.64
N THR A 713 -12.25 -31.76 11.62
CA THR A 713 -12.48 -32.42 12.92
C THR A 713 -13.65 -33.43 12.92
N GLU A 714 -14.59 -33.34 11.97
CA GLU A 714 -15.81 -34.18 11.98
C GLU A 714 -15.64 -35.57 11.36
N GLN A 715 -14.58 -35.81 10.57
CA GLN A 715 -14.37 -37.14 9.93
C GLN A 715 -13.62 -38.15 10.82
N ALA A 716 -13.15 -37.74 12.02
CA ALA A 716 -12.32 -38.56 12.90
C ALA A 716 -13.09 -39.22 14.08
N SER A 717 -14.43 -39.08 14.17
CA SER A 717 -15.22 -39.58 15.29
C SER A 717 -16.18 -40.71 14.92
N SER A 718 -15.64 -41.87 14.52
CA SER A 718 -16.42 -43.10 14.30
C SER A 718 -15.90 -44.31 15.09
N SER A 719 -15.48 -44.10 16.34
CA SER A 719 -15.24 -45.14 17.34
C SER A 719 -15.71 -44.67 18.73
N PRO A 720 -16.44 -45.50 19.50
CA PRO A 720 -16.69 -45.25 20.91
C PRO A 720 -15.50 -45.73 21.78
N GLU A 721 -15.55 -45.41 23.07
CA GLU A 721 -14.67 -45.92 24.14
C GLU A 721 -13.22 -45.41 24.19
N SER A 722 -13.06 -44.15 24.61
CA SER A 722 -12.14 -43.83 25.73
C SER A 722 -12.44 -42.44 26.31
N GLN A 723 -12.40 -42.32 27.64
CA GLN A 723 -12.47 -41.04 28.34
C GLN A 723 -11.06 -40.60 28.75
N SER A 724 -10.45 -39.75 27.94
CA SER A 724 -9.28 -38.96 28.30
C SER A 724 -9.46 -37.51 27.86
N THR A 725 -8.81 -36.60 28.57
CA THR A 725 -9.02 -35.16 28.45
C THR A 725 -8.61 -34.64 27.07
N LYS A 726 -9.56 -34.08 26.30
CA LYS A 726 -9.22 -33.24 25.15
C LYS A 726 -8.70 -31.88 25.64
N PRO A 727 -7.70 -31.27 24.99
CA PRO A 727 -7.34 -29.87 25.25
C PRO A 727 -8.52 -28.97 24.88
N ASP A 728 -8.97 -28.14 25.82
CA ASP A 728 -10.22 -27.40 25.70
C ASP A 728 -10.06 -26.08 24.91
N MET A 729 -9.92 -26.23 23.59
CA MET A 729 -9.84 -25.13 22.62
C MET A 729 -11.09 -24.24 22.53
N SER A 730 -12.11 -24.44 23.37
CA SER A 730 -13.35 -23.65 23.36
C SER A 730 -13.32 -22.36 24.20
N ASN A 731 -12.39 -22.24 25.16
CA ASN A 731 -12.50 -21.34 26.33
C ASN A 731 -11.46 -20.19 26.41
N ASN A 732 -10.91 -19.72 25.28
CA ASN A 732 -9.98 -18.58 25.24
C ASN A 732 -10.63 -17.28 24.70
N PHE A 733 -11.36 -16.57 25.57
CA PHE A 733 -11.90 -15.23 25.28
C PHE A 733 -10.83 -14.13 25.13
N ASP A 734 -9.60 -14.40 25.56
CA ASP A 734 -8.47 -13.46 25.60
C ASP A 734 -7.90 -13.11 24.22
N ILE A 735 -8.22 -13.91 23.21
CA ILE A 735 -7.84 -13.74 21.80
C ILE A 735 -9.02 -13.35 20.89
N SER A 736 -10.24 -13.29 21.42
CA SER A 736 -11.47 -13.13 20.65
C SER A 736 -12.05 -11.70 20.72
N GLU A 737 -13.23 -11.51 20.12
CA GLU A 737 -13.99 -10.25 20.15
C GLU A 737 -14.26 -9.76 21.57
N GLU A 738 -14.56 -10.67 22.51
CA GLU A 738 -14.87 -10.34 23.89
C GLU A 738 -13.67 -9.74 24.64
N GLY A 739 -12.49 -10.36 24.53
CA GLY A 739 -11.26 -9.84 25.12
C GLY A 739 -10.81 -8.52 24.49
N LEU A 740 -11.00 -8.36 23.18
CA LEU A 740 -10.72 -7.09 22.50
C LEU A 740 -11.65 -5.97 22.99
N ALA A 741 -12.95 -6.25 23.10
CA ALA A 741 -13.94 -5.28 23.58
C ALA A 741 -13.65 -4.79 25.01
N ILE A 742 -13.22 -5.69 25.89
CA ILE A 742 -12.82 -5.35 27.27
C ILE A 742 -11.55 -4.49 27.26
N ARG A 743 -10.51 -4.85 26.50
CA ARG A 743 -9.27 -4.03 26.39
C ARG A 743 -9.56 -2.63 25.85
N ILE A 744 -10.40 -2.50 24.82
CA ILE A 744 -10.83 -1.20 24.28
C ILE A 744 -11.59 -0.38 25.34
N ALA A 745 -12.50 -1.00 26.10
CA ALA A 745 -13.28 -0.28 27.09
C ALA A 745 -12.44 0.17 28.31
N VAL A 746 -11.46 -0.63 28.74
CA VAL A 746 -10.49 -0.23 29.75
C VAL A 746 -9.57 0.88 29.24
N GLU A 747 -9.14 0.86 27.98
CA GLU A 747 -8.37 1.96 27.38
C GLU A 747 -9.18 3.27 27.31
N VAL A 748 -10.44 3.22 26.88
CA VAL A 748 -11.34 4.41 26.90
C VAL A 748 -11.59 4.90 28.33
N ALA A 749 -11.62 4.00 29.31
CA ALA A 749 -11.76 4.36 30.72
C ALA A 749 -10.48 5.04 31.27
N ASN A 750 -9.30 4.53 30.91
CA ASN A 750 -8.00 5.00 31.42
C ASN A 750 -7.33 6.12 30.59
N CYS A 751 -7.85 6.44 29.39
CA CYS A 751 -7.26 7.43 28.47
C CYS A 751 -6.91 8.77 29.15
N PRO A 752 -5.67 9.27 28.99
CA PRO A 752 -5.20 10.51 29.63
C PRO A 752 -5.89 11.76 29.07
N ASP A 753 -5.88 12.81 29.90
CA ASP A 753 -6.61 14.08 29.76
C ASP A 753 -7.72 14.15 28.68
N LYS A 754 -8.86 13.56 29.02
CA LYS A 754 -10.10 13.57 28.22
C LYS A 754 -10.69 14.96 27.97
N LYS A 755 -10.03 16.05 28.39
CA LYS A 755 -10.38 17.43 28.02
C LYS A 755 -9.85 17.80 26.64
N THR A 756 -8.69 17.27 26.23
CA THR A 756 -8.04 17.59 24.95
C THR A 756 -8.88 17.14 23.74
N ALA A 757 -8.74 17.83 22.61
CA ALA A 757 -9.42 17.44 21.37
C ALA A 757 -8.88 16.11 20.80
N ALA A 758 -7.60 15.81 21.01
CA ALA A 758 -6.97 14.57 20.56
C ALA A 758 -7.49 13.34 21.33
N ALA A 759 -7.53 13.41 22.68
CA ALA A 759 -8.07 12.33 23.52
C ALA A 759 -9.58 12.12 23.30
N LYS A 760 -10.37 13.21 23.13
CA LYS A 760 -11.80 13.08 22.77
C LYS A 760 -11.99 12.36 21.44
N ALA A 761 -11.21 12.71 20.41
CA ALA A 761 -11.26 12.02 19.13
C ALA A 761 -10.82 10.54 19.22
N TYR A 762 -9.81 10.25 20.04
CA TYR A 762 -9.33 8.89 20.32
C TYR A 762 -10.42 8.03 20.97
N CYS A 763 -10.99 8.49 22.09
CA CYS A 763 -12.07 7.77 22.78
C CYS A 763 -13.31 7.58 21.89
N LEU A 764 -13.69 8.59 21.08
CA LEU A 764 -14.80 8.46 20.14
C LEU A 764 -14.53 7.43 19.04
N ALA A 765 -13.31 7.35 18.53
CA ALA A 765 -12.91 6.32 17.56
C ALA A 765 -12.93 4.93 18.20
N LEU A 766 -12.34 4.75 19.39
CA LEU A 766 -12.37 3.49 20.13
C LEU A 766 -13.81 3.03 20.47
N CYS A 767 -14.69 3.94 20.88
CA CYS A 767 -16.11 3.63 21.08
C CYS A 767 -16.80 3.14 19.79
N LYS A 768 -16.45 3.74 18.62
CA LYS A 768 -16.96 3.32 17.30
C LYS A 768 -16.41 1.96 16.85
N VAL A 769 -15.30 1.51 17.40
CA VAL A 769 -14.80 0.13 17.22
C VAL A 769 -15.54 -0.83 18.16
N ALA A 770 -15.68 -0.48 19.44
CA ALA A 770 -16.29 -1.35 20.45
C ALA A 770 -17.72 -1.81 20.11
N VAL A 771 -18.55 -0.95 19.49
CA VAL A 771 -19.93 -1.29 19.12
C VAL A 771 -20.05 -2.36 18.02
N LEU A 772 -19.01 -2.54 17.21
CA LEU A 772 -18.94 -3.54 16.12
C LEU A 772 -18.73 -4.95 16.65
N LEU A 773 -18.11 -5.08 17.83
CA LEU A 773 -17.74 -6.35 18.43
C LEU A 773 -18.96 -7.08 19.00
N ARG A 774 -18.88 -8.41 18.98
CA ARG A 774 -19.92 -9.34 19.42
C ARG A 774 -19.43 -10.17 20.60
N PHE A 775 -20.40 -10.76 21.30
CA PHE A 775 -20.17 -11.61 22.46
C PHE A 775 -20.92 -12.91 22.23
N ARG A 776 -20.24 -14.04 22.41
CA ARG A 776 -20.82 -15.39 22.42
C ARG A 776 -21.52 -15.62 23.77
N GLN A 777 -22.70 -16.24 23.74
CA GLN A 777 -23.46 -16.54 24.96
C GLN A 777 -22.70 -17.45 25.94
N SER A 778 -21.71 -18.22 25.48
CA SER A 778 -20.83 -19.00 26.35
C SER A 778 -19.98 -18.15 27.31
N GLU A 779 -19.63 -16.92 26.93
CA GLU A 779 -18.65 -16.08 27.63
C GLU A 779 -19.30 -15.20 28.72
N GLN A 780 -20.10 -15.80 29.60
CA GLN A 780 -20.90 -15.09 30.62
C GLN A 780 -20.07 -14.15 31.51
N LYS A 781 -18.86 -14.56 31.92
CA LYS A 781 -17.93 -13.69 32.68
C LYS A 781 -17.56 -12.42 31.90
N ALA A 782 -17.26 -12.54 30.60
CA ALA A 782 -16.89 -11.41 29.75
C ALA A 782 -18.10 -10.50 29.44
N ILE A 783 -19.29 -11.08 29.26
CA ILE A 783 -20.55 -10.33 29.12
C ILE A 783 -20.80 -9.46 30.37
N LYS A 784 -20.75 -10.05 31.58
CA LYS A 784 -20.95 -9.32 32.84
C LYS A 784 -19.84 -8.26 33.08
N CYS A 785 -18.59 -8.54 32.71
CA CYS A 785 -17.51 -7.56 32.75
C CYS A 785 -17.79 -6.34 31.84
N MET A 786 -18.15 -6.59 30.57
CA MET A 786 -18.43 -5.52 29.60
C MET A 786 -19.68 -4.70 29.98
N ARG A 787 -20.67 -5.32 30.64
CA ARG A 787 -21.83 -4.60 31.19
C ARG A 787 -21.46 -3.55 32.23
N GLY A 788 -20.39 -3.75 33.02
CA GLY A 788 -19.87 -2.71 33.92
C GLY A 788 -19.11 -1.62 33.17
N LEU A 789 -18.32 -1.99 32.16
CA LEU A 789 -17.46 -1.08 31.41
C LEU A 789 -18.21 -0.16 30.43
N ILE A 790 -19.40 -0.54 29.96
CA ILE A 790 -20.14 0.21 28.92
C ILE A 790 -20.54 1.64 29.35
N ASN A 791 -20.63 1.90 30.66
CA ASN A 791 -20.87 3.24 31.19
C ASN A 791 -19.69 4.20 30.93
N ALA A 792 -18.44 3.71 30.97
CA ALA A 792 -17.25 4.50 30.66
C ALA A 792 -17.15 4.85 29.16
N LEU A 793 -17.59 3.93 28.29
CA LEU A 793 -17.79 4.19 26.86
C LEU A 793 -18.85 5.29 26.65
N ALA A 794 -20.03 5.14 27.27
CA ALA A 794 -21.14 6.08 27.13
C ALA A 794 -20.80 7.50 27.65
N ALA A 795 -20.09 7.61 28.78
CA ALA A 795 -19.60 8.90 29.29
C ALA A 795 -18.70 9.61 28.27
N SER A 796 -17.79 8.84 27.64
CA SER A 796 -16.84 9.34 26.63
C SER A 796 -17.51 9.66 25.28
N ALA A 797 -18.56 8.91 24.91
CA ALA A 797 -19.33 9.08 23.69
C ALA A 797 -20.44 10.15 23.76
N SER A 798 -20.69 10.74 24.93
CA SER A 798 -21.82 11.64 25.23
C SER A 798 -22.05 12.85 24.31
N SER A 799 -21.10 13.19 23.43
CA SER A 799 -21.22 14.24 22.41
C SER A 799 -21.74 13.74 21.05
N ASP A 800 -21.70 12.45 20.76
CA ASP A 800 -22.14 11.83 19.51
C ASP A 800 -23.46 11.07 19.73
N LYS A 801 -24.56 11.60 19.17
CA LYS A 801 -25.92 11.10 19.42
C LYS A 801 -26.19 9.74 18.78
N ASP A 802 -25.58 9.44 17.65
CA ASP A 802 -25.79 8.19 16.93
C ASP A 802 -24.92 7.07 17.53
N LEU A 803 -23.68 7.38 17.92
CA LEU A 803 -22.85 6.47 18.71
C LEU A 803 -23.47 6.14 20.08
N MET A 804 -24.08 7.12 20.77
CA MET A 804 -24.80 6.88 22.03
C MET A 804 -26.01 5.93 21.84
N LYS A 805 -26.65 5.95 20.67
CA LYS A 805 -27.73 5.03 20.29
C LYS A 805 -27.20 3.63 19.99
N GLU A 806 -26.04 3.50 19.35
CA GLU A 806 -25.36 2.22 19.10
C GLU A 806 -24.85 1.57 20.40
N LEU A 807 -24.24 2.35 21.30
CA LEU A 807 -23.87 1.90 22.64
C LEU A 807 -25.10 1.47 23.46
N SER A 808 -26.22 2.20 23.34
CA SER A 808 -27.50 1.80 23.96
C SER A 808 -28.02 0.47 23.40
N GLN A 809 -27.85 0.22 22.09
CA GLN A 809 -28.18 -1.08 21.48
C GLN A 809 -27.21 -2.18 21.92
N MET A 810 -25.92 -1.90 22.08
CA MET A 810 -24.93 -2.84 22.64
C MET A 810 -25.27 -3.21 24.09
N ALA A 811 -25.64 -2.24 24.92
CA ALA A 811 -26.11 -2.47 26.29
C ALA A 811 -27.43 -3.24 26.35
N SER A 812 -28.24 -3.21 25.28
CA SER A 812 -29.42 -4.07 25.15
C SER A 812 -29.03 -5.49 24.73
N ARG A 813 -28.13 -5.64 23.74
CA ARG A 813 -27.60 -6.94 23.28
C ARG A 813 -26.95 -7.73 24.40
N LEU A 814 -26.05 -7.09 25.17
CA LEU A 814 -25.37 -7.73 26.31
C LEU A 814 -26.38 -8.24 27.36
N ARG A 815 -27.38 -7.43 27.74
CA ARG A 815 -28.45 -7.84 28.68
C ARG A 815 -29.40 -8.93 28.16
N SER A 816 -29.42 -9.20 26.85
CA SER A 816 -30.15 -10.32 26.27
C SER A 816 -29.31 -11.59 26.06
N LEU A 817 -27.99 -11.51 26.26
CA LEU A 817 -27.05 -12.63 26.19
C LEU A 817 -26.59 -13.08 27.59
N ASP A 818 -26.67 -12.20 28.58
CA ASP A 818 -26.44 -12.50 30.00
C ASP A 818 -27.58 -13.38 30.52
N GLU A 819 -27.22 -14.56 31.06
CA GLU A 819 -28.19 -15.53 31.56
C GLU A 819 -28.76 -15.11 32.93
N HIS A 820 -28.02 -14.29 33.70
CA HIS A 820 -28.44 -13.79 35.01
C HIS A 820 -28.19 -12.25 35.11
N PRO A 821 -28.98 -11.41 34.39
CA PRO A 821 -28.71 -9.98 34.28
C PRO A 821 -28.75 -9.19 35.60
N GLU A 822 -29.45 -9.69 36.61
CA GLU A 822 -29.54 -9.07 37.94
C GLU A 822 -28.30 -9.33 38.83
N GLU A 823 -27.37 -10.18 38.37
CA GLU A 823 -26.10 -10.44 39.04
C GLU A 823 -24.98 -9.60 38.41
N GLU A 824 -24.28 -8.81 39.23
CA GLU A 824 -23.04 -8.13 38.83
C GLU A 824 -21.82 -9.06 39.00
N LEU A 825 -20.77 -8.87 38.20
CA LEU A 825 -19.54 -9.65 38.33
C LEU A 825 -18.76 -9.21 39.59
N PRO A 826 -18.30 -10.13 40.46
CA PRO A 826 -17.42 -9.78 41.58
C PRO A 826 -16.13 -9.13 41.10
N GLN A 827 -15.65 -8.12 41.83
CA GLN A 827 -14.41 -7.39 41.48
C GLN A 827 -13.20 -8.33 41.38
N ASP A 828 -13.09 -9.32 42.27
CA ASP A 828 -12.01 -10.32 42.25
C ASP A 828 -12.01 -11.16 40.95
N GLU A 829 -13.19 -11.47 40.40
CA GLU A 829 -13.33 -12.15 39.10
C GLU A 829 -13.08 -11.21 37.92
N ALA A 830 -13.39 -9.92 38.06
CA ALA A 830 -13.01 -8.92 37.05
C ALA A 830 -11.48 -8.74 37.01
N GLU A 831 -10.80 -8.79 38.16
CA GLU A 831 -9.33 -8.73 38.24
C GLU A 831 -8.67 -10.02 37.71
N GLU A 832 -9.29 -11.19 37.86
CA GLU A 832 -8.90 -12.42 37.15
C GLU A 832 -8.95 -12.24 35.62
N ILE A 833 -10.04 -11.65 35.10
CA ILE A 833 -10.20 -11.34 33.67
C ILE A 833 -9.14 -10.34 33.19
N PHE A 834 -8.96 -9.22 33.91
CA PHE A 834 -7.96 -8.20 33.55
C PHE A 834 -6.54 -8.78 33.55
N LYS A 835 -6.21 -9.63 34.53
CA LYS A 835 -4.93 -10.35 34.57
C LYS A 835 -4.77 -11.32 33.40
N LYS A 836 -5.80 -12.10 33.01
CA LYS A 836 -5.75 -12.96 31.80
C LYS A 836 -5.59 -12.14 30.52
N LEU A 837 -6.13 -10.92 30.48
CA LEU A 837 -6.03 -10.02 29.33
C LEU A 837 -4.70 -9.25 29.23
N GLY A 838 -3.85 -9.28 30.26
CA GLY A 838 -2.60 -8.51 30.31
C GLY A 838 -2.81 -7.02 30.62
N LEU A 839 -3.80 -6.70 31.46
CA LEU A 839 -4.15 -5.33 31.88
C LEU A 839 -3.74 -5.08 33.35
N ASP A 840 -3.31 -3.85 33.65
CA ASP A 840 -2.88 -3.46 34.99
C ASP A 840 -3.98 -3.63 36.05
N ALA A 841 -3.63 -4.26 37.16
CA ALA A 841 -4.54 -4.48 38.29
C ALA A 841 -4.82 -3.17 39.04
N GLY A 842 -6.04 -2.65 38.90
CA GLY A 842 -6.47 -1.41 39.56
C GLY A 842 -7.79 -0.81 39.07
N PHE A 843 -8.31 -1.25 37.92
CA PHE A 843 -9.61 -0.77 37.44
C PHE A 843 -10.77 -1.37 38.24
N ARG A 844 -11.64 -0.53 38.80
CA ARG A 844 -12.86 -0.94 39.50
C ARG A 844 -14.08 -0.84 38.60
N LEU A 845 -14.91 -1.89 38.58
CA LEU A 845 -16.25 -1.78 37.99
C LEU A 845 -17.11 -0.82 38.83
N GLU A 846 -17.78 0.12 38.18
CA GLU A 846 -18.84 0.90 38.82
C GLU A 846 -20.11 0.05 38.94
N THR A 847 -20.44 -0.38 40.16
CA THR A 847 -21.68 -1.09 40.47
C THR A 847 -22.89 -0.18 40.26
N ASN A 848 -24.03 -0.74 39.86
CA ASN A 848 -25.21 0.03 39.48
C ASN A 848 -25.88 0.70 40.69
N SER A 849 -25.44 1.91 41.04
CA SER A 849 -26.18 2.76 41.98
C SER A 849 -27.51 3.20 41.35
N VAL A 850 -28.57 2.43 41.63
CA VAL A 850 -29.94 2.78 41.26
C VAL A 850 -30.35 4.01 42.06
N VAL A 851 -30.15 5.20 41.47
CA VAL A 851 -30.63 6.46 42.04
C VAL A 851 -32.16 6.41 42.08
N PRO A 852 -32.80 6.43 43.26
CA PRO A 852 -34.25 6.39 43.33
C PRO A 852 -34.84 7.68 42.74
N PRO A 853 -36.01 7.63 42.08
CA PRO A 853 -36.61 8.80 41.45
C PRO A 853 -37.05 9.81 42.50
N THR A 854 -36.22 10.83 42.74
CA THR A 854 -36.55 11.96 43.62
C THR A 854 -37.79 12.69 43.08
N PRO A 855 -38.84 12.90 43.90
CA PRO A 855 -40.13 13.38 43.41
C PRO A 855 -40.05 14.81 42.87
N ALA A 856 -40.62 15.02 41.69
CA ALA A 856 -40.57 16.31 41.00
C ALA A 856 -41.31 17.42 41.80
N PRO A 857 -40.66 18.57 42.08
CA PRO A 857 -41.33 19.70 42.70
C PRO A 857 -42.35 20.31 41.73
N ARG A 858 -43.63 20.36 42.14
CA ARG A 858 -44.71 20.95 41.34
C ARG A 858 -44.47 22.46 41.14
N SER A 859 -44.39 22.89 39.88
CA SER A 859 -44.53 24.30 39.50
C SER A 859 -45.75 24.47 38.61
N VAL A 860 -46.68 25.34 39.00
CA VAL A 860 -47.96 25.55 38.31
C VAL A 860 -47.82 26.71 37.32
N ARG A 861 -48.10 26.45 36.03
CA ARG A 861 -48.24 27.51 35.03
C ARG A 861 -49.51 27.28 34.19
N PRO A 862 -50.57 28.08 34.34
CA PRO A 862 -51.77 27.98 33.53
C PRO A 862 -51.52 28.48 32.08
N PRO A 863 -52.31 28.02 31.09
CA PRO A 863 -52.08 28.33 29.68
C PRO A 863 -52.60 29.72 29.26
N PRO A 864 -51.93 30.40 28.32
CA PRO A 864 -52.46 31.63 27.72
C PRO A 864 -53.52 31.31 26.65
N SER A 865 -54.61 32.07 26.64
CA SER A 865 -55.62 32.06 25.57
C SER A 865 -55.61 33.39 24.79
N ARG A 866 -56.15 33.37 23.56
CA ARG A 866 -56.10 34.50 22.62
C ARG A 866 -57.03 35.66 23.07
N ARG A 867 -56.64 36.93 22.86
CA ARG A 867 -57.06 37.78 21.71
C ARG A 867 -57.02 39.33 21.96
N ARG A 868 -56.48 40.06 20.96
CA ARG A 868 -56.71 41.49 20.59
C ARG A 868 -56.01 42.66 21.34
N ALA A 869 -55.85 43.75 20.58
CA ALA A 869 -55.19 45.04 20.85
C ALA A 869 -55.97 45.96 21.84
N ARG A 870 -55.51 47.15 22.28
CA ARG A 870 -55.00 48.29 21.48
C ARG A 870 -54.48 49.49 22.35
N ARG A 871 -53.52 50.27 21.80
CA ARG A 871 -53.16 51.70 22.12
C ARG A 871 -52.33 52.07 23.37
N SER A 872 -51.66 53.23 23.24
CA SER A 872 -50.78 54.04 24.11
C SER A 872 -51.56 55.21 24.80
N PRO A 873 -51.01 56.21 25.56
CA PRO A 873 -49.62 56.76 25.65
C PRO A 873 -49.13 57.28 27.06
N SER A 874 -48.06 58.12 27.09
CA SER A 874 -47.54 59.02 28.19
C SER A 874 -47.00 58.36 29.49
N SER A 875 -46.20 58.95 30.41
CA SER A 875 -45.21 60.09 30.52
C SER A 875 -44.71 60.16 32.00
N SER A 876 -43.64 60.85 32.45
CA SER A 876 -42.32 61.30 31.92
C SER A 876 -41.45 61.88 33.08
N ASP A 877 -40.12 62.02 32.90
CA ASP A 877 -39.14 62.87 33.64
C ASP A 877 -38.90 62.57 35.17
N ASP A 878 -37.85 62.99 35.92
CA ASP A 878 -36.64 63.83 35.66
C ASP A 878 -35.52 63.69 36.76
N SER A 879 -34.25 64.12 36.51
CA SER A 879 -33.19 64.61 37.49
C SER A 879 -32.61 63.70 38.64
N ASP A 880 -31.43 63.90 39.31
CA ASP A 880 -30.12 64.57 39.02
C ASP A 880 -28.98 64.32 40.08
N ILE A 881 -27.69 64.43 39.67
CA ILE A 881 -26.43 64.97 40.32
C ILE A 881 -25.68 64.30 41.54
N ASP A 882 -24.47 63.77 41.26
CA ASP A 882 -23.07 63.82 41.83
C ASP A 882 -22.60 63.91 43.33
N GLY A 883 -21.41 63.31 43.59
CA GLY A 883 -20.43 63.55 44.70
C GLY A 883 -19.94 62.28 45.47
N GLN A 884 -18.75 61.66 45.24
CA GLN A 884 -17.37 61.97 45.73
C GLN A 884 -17.21 61.90 47.28
N GLU A 885 -16.29 61.17 47.95
CA GLU A 885 -14.93 60.64 47.64
C GLU A 885 -14.58 59.31 48.43
N ASP A 886 -13.32 58.81 48.36
CA ASP A 886 -12.87 57.44 48.73
C ASP A 886 -12.67 57.08 50.24
N ASN A 887 -12.81 55.78 50.60
CA ASN A 887 -11.69 54.89 51.04
C ASN A 887 -12.07 53.44 51.54
N LEU A 888 -11.32 52.45 51.02
CA LEU A 888 -10.81 51.19 51.64
C LEU A 888 -11.66 50.13 52.40
N HIS A 889 -11.41 48.86 52.00
CA HIS A 889 -11.43 47.57 52.74
C HIS A 889 -12.73 46.80 53.11
N ALA A 890 -12.87 45.65 52.42
CA ALA A 890 -13.19 44.30 52.93
C ALA A 890 -14.64 43.78 53.09
N THR A 891 -14.81 42.51 52.64
CA THR A 891 -15.83 41.49 52.98
C THR A 891 -17.25 41.54 52.36
N SER A 892 -17.43 40.65 51.35
CA SER A 892 -18.53 39.69 51.15
C SER A 892 -19.96 40.10 50.69
N VAL A 893 -20.60 39.12 49.99
CA VAL A 893 -22.04 38.95 49.70
C VAL A 893 -22.68 39.65 48.47
N SER A 894 -22.97 38.84 47.43
CA SER A 894 -24.17 38.85 46.54
C SER A 894 -24.30 39.77 45.30
N ARG A 895 -24.55 39.12 44.15
CA ARG A 895 -25.32 39.54 42.93
C ARG A 895 -24.80 40.69 42.02
N VAL A 896 -24.36 40.32 40.81
CA VAL A 896 -24.96 40.62 39.47
C VAL A 896 -25.63 42.02 39.32
N ALA A 897 -25.26 42.88 38.36
CA ALA A 897 -25.00 42.61 36.92
C ALA A 897 -24.03 43.56 36.18
N THR A 898 -23.81 43.25 34.90
CA THR A 898 -23.07 43.97 33.84
C THR A 898 -23.74 45.24 33.28
N THR A 899 -22.94 46.21 32.82
CA THR A 899 -23.21 47.20 31.73
C THR A 899 -21.95 48.07 31.50
N PRO A 900 -21.83 48.89 30.44
CA PRO A 900 -22.42 48.86 29.09
C PRO A 900 -21.37 49.06 27.96
N VAL A 901 -21.81 49.20 26.69
CA VAL A 901 -21.46 50.30 25.76
C VAL A 901 -22.42 50.22 24.55
N VAL A 902 -22.70 51.34 23.88
CA VAL A 902 -23.83 51.51 22.92
C VAL A 902 -23.33 51.67 21.47
N MET A 903 -24.16 51.22 20.51
CA MET A 903 -23.93 51.37 19.07
C MET A 903 -24.47 52.71 18.51
N THR A 904 -23.75 53.27 17.54
CA THR A 904 -24.32 54.07 16.43
C THR A 904 -23.65 53.62 15.13
N ALA A 905 -24.29 53.10 14.08
CA ALA A 905 -25.50 53.51 13.32
C ALA A 905 -25.19 54.41 12.12
N ALA A 906 -25.13 53.83 10.92
CA ALA A 906 -25.24 54.52 9.62
C ALA A 906 -25.73 53.56 8.51
N ARG A 907 -26.26 54.11 7.42
CA ARG A 907 -26.71 53.40 6.20
C ARG A 907 -25.82 53.77 5.01
N SER A 908 -25.65 52.83 4.08
CA SER A 908 -25.78 53.02 2.62
C SER A 908 -25.65 51.66 1.94
N GLN A 909 -26.03 51.35 0.70
CA GLN A 909 -27.02 51.78 -0.31
C GLN A 909 -26.77 50.80 -1.50
N ARG A 910 -27.71 50.58 -2.42
CA ARG A 910 -27.57 49.61 -3.55
C ARG A 910 -27.61 50.33 -4.91
N ALA A 911 -26.55 50.25 -5.70
CA ALA A 911 -26.48 50.61 -7.13
C ALA A 911 -25.15 50.13 -7.76
N SER A 912 -24.98 49.84 -9.06
CA SER A 912 -25.93 49.43 -10.11
C SER A 912 -25.18 48.97 -11.38
N LYS A 913 -25.49 47.76 -11.88
CA LYS A 913 -25.44 47.29 -13.29
C LYS A 913 -24.21 47.53 -14.21
N THR A 914 -23.58 46.39 -14.56
CA THR A 914 -23.45 45.85 -15.96
C THR A 914 -22.43 46.47 -16.94
N ALA A 915 -21.91 45.59 -17.83
CA ALA A 915 -21.01 45.79 -19.00
C ALA A 915 -19.49 45.67 -18.70
N ALA A 916 -18.68 44.94 -19.49
CA ALA A 916 -18.97 44.06 -20.64
C ALA A 916 -17.87 42.97 -20.83
N MET A 917 -18.19 41.92 -21.59
CA MET A 917 -17.26 40.85 -22.00
C MET A 917 -16.75 40.99 -23.45
N SER A 918 -15.69 40.23 -23.75
CA SER A 918 -15.15 39.91 -25.09
C SER A 918 -14.37 40.98 -25.87
N LYS A 919 -13.05 40.76 -25.99
CA LYS A 919 -12.42 40.33 -27.28
C LYS A 919 -10.99 39.81 -27.10
N MET A 920 -10.48 39.13 -28.14
CA MET A 920 -9.28 38.27 -28.08
C MET A 920 -8.03 38.90 -28.71
N SER A 921 -6.87 38.37 -28.32
CA SER A 921 -5.61 38.27 -29.10
C SER A 921 -4.78 39.54 -29.39
N ALA A 922 -3.71 39.75 -28.61
CA ALA A 922 -2.39 40.23 -29.09
C ALA A 922 -1.26 40.02 -28.05
N LYS A 923 -0.07 39.58 -28.52
CA LYS A 923 1.27 39.86 -27.93
C LYS A 923 1.83 41.14 -28.64
N PRO A 924 2.90 41.85 -28.20
CA PRO A 924 4.02 41.37 -27.36
C PRO A 924 4.68 42.37 -26.33
N THR A 925 5.65 41.86 -25.56
CA THR A 925 6.92 42.47 -25.06
C THR A 925 7.01 43.70 -24.10
N VAL A 926 7.64 43.43 -22.93
CA VAL A 926 8.81 44.14 -22.31
C VAL A 926 8.62 45.37 -21.38
N ALA A 927 9.45 45.39 -20.30
CA ALA A 927 9.91 46.50 -19.43
C ALA A 927 9.38 46.64 -17.96
N ALA A 928 9.98 45.83 -17.07
CA ALA A 928 10.68 46.20 -15.81
C ALA A 928 10.10 47.20 -14.76
N SER A 929 9.79 46.64 -13.57
CA SER A 929 10.19 47.10 -12.21
C SER A 929 9.54 46.17 -11.17
N SER A 930 10.12 45.68 -10.08
CA SER A 930 11.47 45.39 -9.53
C SER A 930 11.22 45.09 -8.03
N ASP A 931 12.22 44.59 -7.28
CA ASP A 931 12.19 44.39 -5.82
C ASP A 931 11.31 43.16 -5.41
N ASP A 932 11.82 41.92 -5.25
CA ASP A 932 12.78 41.35 -4.28
C ASP A 932 12.17 41.14 -2.87
N GLU A 933 12.48 40.11 -2.07
CA GLU A 933 13.77 39.39 -1.87
C GLU A 933 13.73 37.86 -2.11
N SER A 934 14.93 37.25 -2.18
CA SER A 934 15.27 35.82 -2.38
C SER A 934 15.37 35.04 -1.03
N ASP A 935 15.64 33.73 -0.97
CA ASP A 935 16.91 33.00 -1.17
C ASP A 935 16.64 31.47 -1.18
N ASP A 936 17.43 30.57 -1.78
CA ASP A 936 18.38 30.68 -2.93
C ASP A 936 18.56 29.27 -3.55
N GLN A 937 19.24 29.14 -4.71
CA GLN A 937 19.30 27.92 -5.53
C GLN A 937 20.64 27.16 -5.52
N SER A 938 20.60 25.92 -6.02
CA SER A 938 21.78 25.15 -6.43
C SER A 938 22.40 25.69 -7.72
N GLY A 939 23.73 25.61 -7.82
CA GLY A 939 24.50 26.04 -8.99
C GLY A 939 25.15 24.89 -9.75
N VAL A 940 24.94 24.84 -11.06
CA VAL A 940 25.70 24.01 -12.01
C VAL A 940 26.24 24.94 -13.10
N THR A 941 27.53 24.84 -13.43
CA THR A 941 28.16 25.65 -14.48
C THR A 941 28.99 24.77 -15.41
N SER A 942 28.67 24.81 -16.69
CA SER A 942 29.54 24.35 -17.78
C SER A 942 30.62 25.40 -18.09
N GLY A 943 31.78 24.96 -18.57
CA GLY A 943 32.82 25.85 -19.09
C GLY A 943 33.71 25.16 -20.10
N ASP A 944 33.99 25.83 -21.21
CA ASP A 944 34.98 25.49 -22.22
C ASP A 944 35.83 26.74 -22.49
N ASP A 945 37.13 26.54 -22.77
CA ASP A 945 38.10 27.45 -23.43
C ASP A 945 38.12 28.96 -23.03
N SER A 946 39.25 29.56 -22.63
CA SER A 946 40.59 29.39 -23.23
C SER A 946 41.69 30.23 -22.54
N SER A 947 42.95 29.89 -22.86
CA SER A 947 44.16 30.76 -22.90
C SER A 947 44.72 31.41 -21.62
N ASP A 948 45.93 30.94 -21.27
CA ASP A 948 47.19 31.70 -21.13
C ASP A 948 47.62 32.46 -19.85
N GLU A 949 48.96 32.38 -19.67
CA GLU A 949 49.93 33.25 -18.98
C GLU A 949 49.91 33.46 -17.43
N ASP A 950 50.65 32.56 -16.76
CA ASP A 950 51.95 32.83 -16.09
C ASP A 950 52.06 33.49 -14.69
N SER A 951 53.14 33.11 -13.99
CA SER A 951 53.80 33.75 -12.84
C SER A 951 53.09 33.86 -11.46
N SER A 952 53.41 32.93 -10.55
CA SER A 952 54.11 33.20 -9.26
C SER A 952 54.45 31.92 -8.48
#